data_AF-A0A251P8U4-F1
#
_entry.id   AF-A0A251P8U4-F1
#
_cell.length_a   1.000
_cell.length_b   1.000
_cell.length_c   1.000
_cell.angle_alpha   90.00
_cell.angle_beta   90.00
_cell.angle_gamma   90.00
#
_symmetry.space_group_name_H-M   'P 1'
#
loop_
_entity.id
_entity.type
_entity.pdbx_description
1 polymer ?
#
loop_
_entity_poly.entity_id
_entity_poly.type
_entity_poly.pdbx_seq_one_letter_code
_entity_poly.pdbx_strand_id
1 'polypeptide(L)'
;MAETSMLNIGVYSFWGQIMSVPKPQMEEGFSFSSLKVVLLLVFLVQFTVADSQHKPAGDGMQPLSKIQIHRAVYELHENASVKAYPVLLGTKGEDSQWVTVEVASPKPSEDDWLAVFSPANFNSSTCPSTYDRQKAPNICSAPIKYRFANDSNVDYVKTGEASLKFQLINQRADFSFALFSGGLFSPKLLAVSNAVSFVNPKAPLYPRLAQGKYWDEMTVTWTSGYNIIEAVPFVEWGLKGEAQIQSPAGTLTFHRESMCAPPARTVGWRDPGFFHTSFLKNLWPNSLYTYKLGHRLSNGSNIWSKSYHFKSSPYPGQDSLQHVVIFGDMGKAERDGSNEYNAYQPGSLNTTDQLIKDLDNIDIVFHIGDITYANGYISQWDQFTSQVEPIASVVPYMIASGNHERDVPGTGSFYDGNDSGGECGVLAETMFYVPAENRAKFWYSTDYGMFHFCIADSEHDWREGSEQYKFIEKCLASADRQKQPWLIFVAHRVLGYTSSSWRDGSFGEPMGRESLQKLWQKYKVDIAFFGHVHNYERTCPIYQNQCVNTEKSHYSGTFNGTIHVVVGGGGSHLTDFGPVQTTWSLFRDSDFGFVKLTAFNHSSLLLEYKKSSDGNVYDSFTISRDYRDVLACVHDGCEPTTLAT
;
A
#
# COMPACT_ATOMS: atom_id res chain seq x y z
N MET A 1 29.66 -4.59 68.91
CA MET A 1 30.84 -4.50 68.02
C MET A 1 30.39 -3.63 66.85
N ALA A 2 30.34 -2.29 66.96
CA ALA A 2 31.39 -1.34 67.36
C ALA A 2 32.54 -1.33 66.32
N GLU A 3 33.13 -0.22 65.86
CA GLU A 3 32.84 1.24 65.85
C GLU A 3 34.11 1.89 65.22
N THR A 4 33.99 3.03 64.48
CA THR A 4 35.02 4.10 64.27
C THR A 4 36.48 3.74 63.84
N SER A 5 37.39 4.61 63.36
CA SER A 5 37.52 6.08 63.09
C SER A 5 38.59 6.31 61.97
N MET A 6 38.41 7.18 60.98
CA MET A 6 38.92 8.59 60.87
C MET A 6 40.36 8.95 61.35
N LEU A 7 41.15 9.61 60.46
CA LEU A 7 41.92 10.89 60.58
C LEU A 7 42.84 11.04 59.30
N ASN A 8 43.00 12.16 58.56
CA ASN A 8 43.39 13.59 58.78
C ASN A 8 44.89 13.81 59.13
N ILE A 9 45.62 14.86 58.69
CA ILE A 9 45.31 16.20 58.08
C ILE A 9 46.51 16.75 57.21
N GLY A 10 46.31 17.72 56.30
CA GLY A 10 47.33 18.70 55.83
C GLY A 10 47.69 18.66 54.32
N VAL A 11 47.49 19.66 53.44
CA VAL A 11 47.44 21.15 53.47
C VAL A 11 48.79 21.85 53.58
N TYR A 12 49.24 22.51 52.49
CA TYR A 12 49.76 23.89 52.48
C TYR A 12 49.75 24.50 51.05
N SER A 13 49.71 25.83 50.97
CA SER A 13 49.56 26.64 49.76
C SER A 13 50.41 27.93 49.84
N PHE A 14 50.57 28.65 48.70
CA PHE A 14 51.08 30.04 48.47
C PHE A 14 52.26 30.13 47.45
N TRP A 15 52.46 31.16 46.59
CA TRP A 15 51.64 32.34 46.19
C TRP A 15 52.17 33.06 44.92
N GLY A 16 51.30 33.86 44.26
CA GLY A 16 51.59 35.16 43.59
C GLY A 16 52.31 35.19 42.22
N GLN A 17 52.29 36.29 41.44
CA GLN A 17 51.49 37.55 41.38
C GLN A 17 51.72 38.21 39.98
N ILE A 18 50.69 38.62 39.20
CA ILE A 18 50.09 39.98 39.00
C ILE A 18 50.87 40.97 38.07
N MET A 19 50.10 41.79 37.32
CA MET A 19 50.43 42.98 36.47
C MET A 19 50.70 42.78 34.96
N SER A 20 50.44 43.73 34.05
CA SER A 20 49.26 44.60 33.76
C SER A 20 49.49 45.45 32.49
N VAL A 21 48.42 45.98 31.87
CA VAL A 21 48.34 46.78 30.61
C VAL A 21 49.29 48.00 30.53
N PRO A 22 49.61 48.52 29.32
CA PRO A 22 48.94 49.77 28.89
C PRO A 22 48.61 49.92 27.37
N LYS A 23 47.63 50.79 27.07
CA LYS A 23 47.44 51.50 25.78
C LYS A 23 48.00 52.94 25.89
N PRO A 24 48.33 53.62 24.78
CA PRO A 24 47.62 54.88 24.42
C PRO A 24 47.46 55.10 22.88
N GLN A 25 46.35 55.71 22.38
CA GLN A 25 46.20 57.09 21.80
C GLN A 25 46.91 57.35 20.44
N MET A 26 46.47 58.22 19.51
CA MET A 26 45.35 59.20 19.38
C MET A 26 45.13 59.57 17.87
N GLU A 27 43.95 60.14 17.54
CA GLU A 27 43.62 61.25 16.58
C GLU A 27 44.44 61.52 15.28
N GLU A 28 43.98 62.17 14.19
CA GLU A 28 42.78 62.97 13.82
C GLU A 28 42.65 63.05 12.26
N GLY A 29 41.54 63.55 11.66
CA GLY A 29 41.50 63.76 10.18
C GLY A 29 40.16 64.08 9.48
N PHE A 30 39.66 65.31 9.63
CA PHE A 30 38.46 65.95 9.03
C PHE A 30 38.10 65.67 7.54
N SER A 31 36.78 65.63 7.22
CA SER A 31 36.03 66.74 6.54
C SER A 31 34.52 66.46 6.38
N PHE A 32 33.71 67.50 6.14
CA PHE A 32 32.22 67.51 6.23
C PHE A 32 31.53 68.04 4.95
N SER A 33 30.19 67.84 4.86
CA SER A 33 29.22 68.35 3.86
C SER A 33 29.11 67.58 2.52
N SER A 34 27.92 67.42 1.90
CA SER A 34 26.58 67.98 2.21
C SER A 34 25.39 67.22 1.58
N LEU A 35 24.28 67.20 2.32
CA LEU A 35 22.88 67.39 1.86
C LEU A 35 22.31 66.56 0.67
N LYS A 36 21.36 65.65 0.98
CA LYS A 36 19.95 65.76 0.51
C LYS A 36 19.01 64.77 1.20
N VAL A 37 17.86 65.30 1.64
CA VAL A 37 16.74 64.56 2.23
C VAL A 37 15.71 64.26 1.15
N VAL A 38 15.21 63.01 1.10
CA VAL A 38 13.88 62.69 0.56
C VAL A 38 13.24 61.66 1.51
N LEU A 39 12.07 62.00 2.08
CA LEU A 39 11.26 61.06 2.85
C LEU A 39 10.56 60.07 1.91
N LEU A 40 10.47 58.82 2.32
CA LEU A 40 9.40 57.91 1.90
C LEU A 40 9.00 57.04 3.10
N LEU A 41 7.82 57.35 3.64
CA LEU A 41 7.18 56.59 4.71
C LEU A 41 6.65 55.27 4.14
N VAL A 42 7.14 54.14 4.64
CA VAL A 42 6.53 52.82 4.43
C VAL A 42 6.12 52.28 5.80
N PHE A 43 4.85 51.87 5.92
CA PHE A 43 4.29 51.37 7.16
C PHE A 43 4.95 50.05 7.58
N LEU A 44 5.47 50.01 8.81
CA LEU A 44 5.86 48.79 9.50
C LEU A 44 4.60 48.02 9.92
N VAL A 45 4.27 46.96 9.19
CA VAL A 45 3.42 45.87 9.72
C VAL A 45 4.36 44.82 10.30
N GLN A 46 4.28 44.60 11.61
CA GLN A 46 5.05 43.57 12.28
C GLN A 46 4.54 42.18 11.87
N PHE A 47 5.31 41.46 11.07
CA PHE A 47 5.21 40.01 11.02
C PHE A 47 6.01 39.42 12.18
N THR A 48 5.32 38.79 13.13
CA THR A 48 5.94 37.94 14.14
C THR A 48 6.49 36.70 13.45
N VAL A 49 7.81 36.63 13.31
CA VAL A 49 8.52 35.42 12.84
C VAL A 49 8.35 34.33 13.89
N ALA A 50 7.40 33.42 13.65
CA ALA A 50 7.23 32.21 14.41
C ALA A 50 8.11 31.11 13.80
N ASP A 51 9.26 30.90 14.44
CA ASP A 51 10.10 29.70 14.48
C ASP A 51 9.84 28.62 13.41
N SER A 52 10.66 28.61 12.35
CA SER A 52 10.63 27.58 11.32
C SER A 52 11.34 26.31 11.80
N GLN A 53 10.67 25.54 12.66
CA GLN A 53 11.08 24.15 12.90
C GLN A 53 11.04 23.37 11.57
N HIS A 54 12.08 22.58 11.32
CA HIS A 54 12.17 21.72 10.13
C HIS A 54 10.93 20.82 10.05
N LYS A 55 10.05 21.08 9.07
CA LYS A 55 9.02 20.12 8.67
C LYS A 55 9.73 18.87 8.12
N PRO A 56 9.23 17.67 8.44
CA PRO A 56 9.80 16.45 7.90
C PRO A 56 9.64 16.38 6.37
N ALA A 57 10.51 15.59 5.74
CA ALA A 57 10.30 15.13 4.36
C ALA A 57 8.92 14.47 4.22
N GLY A 58 8.27 14.72 3.09
CA GLY A 58 6.82 14.69 2.92
C GLY A 58 6.09 13.52 3.57
N ASP A 59 5.27 13.83 4.58
CA ASP A 59 4.03 13.08 4.76
C ASP A 59 3.17 13.36 3.51
N GLY A 60 2.86 12.34 2.70
CA GLY A 60 2.14 12.40 1.41
C GLY A 60 0.69 12.90 1.42
N MET A 61 0.31 13.68 2.43
CA MET A 61 -1.04 14.16 2.65
C MET A 61 -1.40 15.27 1.64
N GLN A 62 -2.04 14.86 0.54
CA GLN A 62 -2.80 15.78 -0.32
C GLN A 62 -3.75 16.63 0.56
N PRO A 63 -3.58 17.98 0.62
CA PRO A 63 -4.39 18.81 1.52
C PRO A 63 -5.89 18.75 1.20
N LEU A 64 -6.22 18.44 -0.05
CA LEU A 64 -7.59 18.31 -0.55
C LEU A 64 -8.24 16.97 -0.13
N SER A 65 -7.48 15.92 0.20
CA SER A 65 -8.05 14.60 0.55
C SER A 65 -8.51 14.50 2.02
N LYS A 66 -8.79 15.64 2.67
CA LYS A 66 -9.13 15.73 4.11
C LYS A 66 -10.49 16.41 4.33
N ILE A 67 -11.56 15.71 3.95
CA ILE A 67 -12.93 16.14 4.22
C ILE A 67 -13.19 16.06 5.73
N GLN A 68 -13.41 17.22 6.37
CA GLN A 68 -13.79 17.32 7.78
C GLN A 68 -15.29 17.09 7.95
N ILE A 69 -15.77 15.91 7.51
CA ILE A 69 -17.20 15.57 7.49
C ILE A 69 -17.83 15.57 8.90
N HIS A 70 -17.02 15.30 9.93
CA HIS A 70 -17.38 15.46 11.35
C HIS A 70 -17.61 16.92 11.80
N ARG A 71 -17.49 17.89 10.87
CA ARG A 71 -17.84 19.30 11.03
C ARG A 71 -18.97 19.74 10.10
N ALA A 72 -19.67 18.79 9.46
CA ALA A 72 -20.76 19.09 8.53
C ALA A 72 -22.06 19.50 9.24
N VAL A 73 -22.50 20.75 9.03
CA VAL A 73 -23.80 21.25 9.52
C VAL A 73 -24.94 20.95 8.53
N TYR A 74 -26.16 20.78 9.03
CA TYR A 74 -27.37 20.80 8.20
C TYR A 74 -27.75 22.25 7.90
N GLU A 75 -27.74 22.65 6.62
CA GLU A 75 -28.18 23.95 6.13
C GLU A 75 -29.07 23.75 4.89
N LEU A 76 -30.02 22.82 5.01
CA LEU A 76 -30.89 22.39 3.92
C LEU A 76 -31.65 23.60 3.36
N HIS A 77 -31.60 23.76 2.04
CA HIS A 77 -32.16 24.93 1.36
C HIS A 77 -33.28 24.51 0.41
N GLU A 78 -34.49 25.10 0.54
CA GLU A 78 -35.70 24.67 -0.19
C GLU A 78 -35.52 24.67 -1.72
N ASN A 79 -34.83 25.69 -2.24
CA ASN A 79 -34.50 25.81 -3.68
C ASN A 79 -33.21 25.08 -4.11
N ALA A 80 -32.51 24.36 -3.23
CA ALA A 80 -31.40 23.50 -3.62
C ALA A 80 -31.92 22.09 -3.91
N SER A 81 -31.40 21.43 -4.95
CA SER A 81 -31.83 20.06 -5.27
C SER A 81 -30.69 19.21 -5.83
N VAL A 82 -30.79 17.90 -5.59
CA VAL A 82 -29.92 16.87 -6.17
C VAL A 82 -30.83 15.76 -6.70
N LYS A 83 -30.60 15.28 -7.91
CA LYS A 83 -31.35 14.16 -8.51
C LYS A 83 -30.39 13.21 -9.20
N ALA A 84 -30.51 11.91 -8.93
CA ALA A 84 -29.59 10.90 -9.44
C ALA A 84 -30.33 9.85 -10.28
N TYR A 85 -29.81 9.56 -11.48
CA TYR A 85 -30.40 8.58 -12.40
C TYR A 85 -29.34 7.81 -13.21
N PRO A 86 -29.62 6.54 -13.58
CA PRO A 86 -30.81 5.75 -13.24
C PRO A 86 -30.84 5.34 -11.75
N VAL A 87 -32.04 5.08 -11.23
CA VAL A 87 -32.23 4.74 -9.79
C VAL A 87 -31.90 3.27 -9.46
N LEU A 88 -31.82 2.41 -10.48
CA LEU A 88 -31.57 0.98 -10.37
C LEU A 88 -30.41 0.60 -11.28
N LEU A 89 -29.37 0.00 -10.71
CA LEU A 89 -28.09 -0.31 -11.35
C LEU A 89 -27.86 -1.83 -11.50
N GLY A 90 -26.98 -2.25 -12.40
CA GLY A 90 -26.63 -3.66 -12.61
C GLY A 90 -27.76 -4.50 -13.19
N THR A 91 -28.65 -3.91 -13.99
CA THR A 91 -29.85 -4.57 -14.52
C THR A 91 -29.56 -5.70 -15.52
N LYS A 92 -28.34 -5.78 -16.05
CA LYS A 92 -27.84 -6.88 -16.89
C LYS A 92 -26.75 -7.70 -16.17
N GLY A 93 -26.62 -7.54 -14.85
CA GLY A 93 -25.58 -8.16 -14.04
C GLY A 93 -24.28 -7.37 -13.96
N GLU A 94 -24.28 -6.07 -14.33
CA GLU A 94 -23.11 -5.22 -14.16
C GLU A 94 -22.81 -4.95 -12.67
N ASP A 95 -21.52 -5.04 -12.32
CA ASP A 95 -20.96 -4.77 -10.99
C ASP A 95 -20.46 -3.32 -10.84
N SER A 96 -20.38 -2.57 -11.94
CA SER A 96 -20.20 -1.12 -11.94
C SER A 96 -21.08 -0.43 -12.98
N GLN A 97 -21.53 0.80 -12.69
CA GLN A 97 -22.40 1.54 -13.61
C GLN A 97 -22.29 3.06 -13.44
N TRP A 98 -22.39 3.78 -14.55
CA TRP A 98 -22.48 5.24 -14.58
C TRP A 98 -23.84 5.76 -14.08
N VAL A 99 -23.79 6.72 -13.17
CA VAL A 99 -24.92 7.51 -12.66
C VAL A 99 -24.70 8.96 -13.04
N THR A 100 -25.72 9.61 -13.60
CA THR A 100 -25.75 11.06 -13.81
C THR A 100 -26.46 11.71 -12.62
N VAL A 101 -25.90 12.80 -12.12
CA VAL A 101 -26.44 13.55 -10.98
C VAL A 101 -26.60 15.01 -11.38
N GLU A 102 -27.84 15.46 -11.45
CA GLU A 102 -28.20 16.86 -11.64
C GLU A 102 -28.22 17.57 -10.29
N VAL A 103 -27.59 18.74 -10.22
CA VAL A 103 -27.59 19.61 -9.04
C VAL A 103 -28.09 20.99 -9.40
N ALA A 104 -28.84 21.60 -8.48
CA ALA A 104 -29.20 23.01 -8.49
C ALA A 104 -28.89 23.63 -7.12
N SER A 105 -28.16 24.73 -7.10
CA SER A 105 -27.86 25.54 -5.92
C SER A 105 -28.32 26.98 -6.15
N PRO A 106 -29.14 27.57 -5.25
CA PRO A 106 -29.60 28.95 -5.37
C PRO A 106 -28.55 29.99 -4.95
N LYS A 107 -27.42 29.53 -4.38
CA LYS A 107 -26.27 30.35 -3.96
C LYS A 107 -24.99 29.57 -4.27
N PRO A 108 -24.66 29.35 -5.55
CA PRO A 108 -23.53 28.53 -5.93
C PRO A 108 -22.21 29.18 -5.54
N SER A 109 -21.24 28.35 -5.16
CA SER A 109 -19.88 28.74 -4.81
C SER A 109 -18.84 27.88 -5.53
N GLU A 110 -17.62 28.38 -5.69
CA GLU A 110 -16.49 27.61 -6.24
C GLU A 110 -16.09 26.42 -5.35
N ASP A 111 -16.41 26.49 -4.06
CA ASP A 111 -16.14 25.44 -3.06
C ASP A 111 -17.36 24.54 -2.78
N ASP A 112 -18.42 24.63 -3.59
CA ASP A 112 -19.53 23.67 -3.54
C ASP A 112 -19.10 22.31 -4.08
N TRP A 113 -19.52 21.24 -3.41
CA TRP A 113 -19.10 19.88 -3.74
C TRP A 113 -20.22 18.86 -3.56
N LEU A 114 -20.21 17.84 -4.42
CA LEU A 114 -21.19 16.76 -4.46
C LEU A 114 -20.54 15.47 -3.98
N ALA A 115 -21.04 14.95 -2.86
CA ALA A 115 -20.54 13.76 -2.20
C ALA A 115 -21.40 12.53 -2.53
N VAL A 116 -20.76 11.36 -2.65
CA VAL A 116 -21.41 10.05 -2.74
C VAL A 116 -21.38 9.39 -1.36
N PHE A 117 -22.53 9.03 -0.80
CA PHE A 117 -22.63 8.24 0.43
C PHE A 117 -23.19 6.85 0.16
N SER A 118 -22.67 5.86 0.89
CA SER A 118 -23.22 4.49 0.92
C SER A 118 -22.96 3.86 2.29
N PRO A 119 -23.97 3.56 3.12
CA PRO A 119 -25.42 3.59 2.82
C PRO A 119 -25.99 4.98 2.48
N ALA A 120 -27.15 5.00 1.83
CA ALA A 120 -27.85 6.23 1.45
C ALA A 120 -28.32 7.07 2.66
N ASN A 121 -28.48 6.44 3.83
CA ASN A 121 -28.80 7.14 5.08
C ASN A 121 -27.53 7.40 5.91
N PHE A 122 -26.87 8.53 5.66
CA PHE A 122 -25.61 8.95 6.30
C PHE A 122 -25.78 9.88 7.51
N ASN A 123 -27.00 10.06 8.02
CA ASN A 123 -27.32 11.10 9.00
C ASN A 123 -26.77 10.83 10.42
N SER A 124 -26.95 11.77 11.34
CA SER A 124 -26.42 11.71 12.71
C SER A 124 -26.94 10.54 13.56
N SER A 125 -28.02 9.85 13.19
CA SER A 125 -28.48 8.67 13.93
C SER A 125 -27.55 7.46 13.77
N THR A 126 -26.67 7.46 12.76
CA THR A 126 -25.65 6.43 12.55
C THR A 126 -24.36 6.65 13.34
N CYS A 127 -24.21 7.82 14.00
CA CYS A 127 -23.07 8.13 14.85
C CYS A 127 -22.99 7.20 16.08
N PRO A 128 -21.83 6.59 16.37
CA PRO A 128 -21.61 5.84 17.62
C PRO A 128 -21.92 6.67 18.87
N SER A 129 -22.47 6.04 19.91
CA SER A 129 -22.88 6.71 21.15
C SER A 129 -21.72 7.31 21.97
N THR A 130 -20.48 6.99 21.62
CA THR A 130 -19.25 7.55 22.22
C THR A 130 -18.87 8.91 21.66
N TYR A 131 -19.50 9.38 20.57
CA TYR A 131 -19.40 10.77 20.16
C TYR A 131 -20.17 11.66 21.13
N ASP A 132 -19.54 12.75 21.57
CA ASP A 132 -20.16 13.78 22.40
C ASP A 132 -21.29 14.47 21.62
N ARG A 133 -22.51 13.92 21.75
CA ARG A 133 -23.73 14.38 21.05
C ARG A 133 -24.09 15.85 21.35
N GLN A 134 -23.43 16.49 22.32
CA GLN A 134 -23.64 17.91 22.64
C GLN A 134 -22.79 18.84 21.74
N LYS A 135 -21.76 18.33 21.06
CA LYS A 135 -20.95 19.08 20.11
C LYS A 135 -21.34 18.71 18.68
N ALA A 136 -22.42 19.33 18.22
CA ALA A 136 -22.74 19.37 16.80
C ALA A 136 -21.54 19.90 15.99
N PRO A 137 -21.32 19.42 14.76
CA PRO A 137 -22.35 18.82 13.90
C PRO A 137 -21.94 17.44 13.28
N ASN A 138 -22.74 16.38 13.43
CA ASN A 138 -24.04 16.07 12.76
C ASN A 138 -23.97 15.19 11.49
N ILE A 139 -22.78 14.82 11.00
CA ILE A 139 -22.57 13.66 10.10
C ILE A 139 -21.36 12.86 10.59
N CYS A 140 -21.50 11.54 10.72
CA CYS A 140 -20.40 10.64 11.14
C CYS A 140 -20.07 9.55 10.11
N SER A 141 -20.67 9.58 8.92
CA SER A 141 -20.27 8.71 7.81
C SER A 141 -19.28 9.45 6.93
N ALA A 142 -18.16 8.83 6.56
CA ALA A 142 -17.35 9.27 5.44
C ALA A 142 -18.12 9.10 4.12
N PRO A 143 -18.12 10.09 3.20
CA PRO A 143 -18.49 9.81 1.82
C PRO A 143 -17.50 8.83 1.18
N ILE A 144 -18.00 8.04 0.23
CA ILE A 144 -17.20 7.10 -0.57
C ILE A 144 -16.21 7.86 -1.44
N LYS A 145 -16.72 8.89 -2.12
CA LYS A 145 -15.98 9.82 -3.00
C LYS A 145 -16.79 11.08 -3.24
N TYR A 146 -16.20 12.08 -3.89
CA TYR A 146 -16.84 13.37 -4.18
C TYR A 146 -16.25 14.07 -5.39
N ARG A 147 -16.94 15.12 -5.86
CA ARG A 147 -16.48 16.03 -6.92
C ARG A 147 -16.85 17.48 -6.58
N PHE A 148 -16.13 18.46 -7.09
CA PHE A 148 -16.59 19.85 -7.00
C PHE A 148 -17.71 20.08 -8.03
N ALA A 149 -18.68 20.93 -7.70
CA ALA A 149 -19.85 21.14 -8.53
C ALA A 149 -19.51 21.83 -9.88
N ASN A 150 -18.39 22.55 -9.93
CA ASN A 150 -17.85 23.20 -11.12
C ASN A 150 -17.01 22.27 -12.03
N ASP A 151 -16.64 21.05 -11.60
CA ASP A 151 -15.82 20.09 -12.38
C ASP A 151 -16.35 19.86 -13.81
N SER A 152 -17.67 19.74 -13.94
CA SER A 152 -18.36 19.49 -15.22
C SER A 152 -18.89 20.75 -15.90
N ASN A 153 -18.97 21.87 -15.18
CA ASN A 153 -19.56 23.11 -15.67
C ASN A 153 -18.86 24.32 -15.03
N VAL A 154 -17.97 24.97 -15.77
CA VAL A 154 -17.28 26.20 -15.35
C VAL A 154 -18.23 27.37 -15.08
N ASP A 155 -19.46 27.34 -15.61
CA ASP A 155 -20.49 28.35 -15.36
C ASP A 155 -21.39 28.03 -14.15
N TYR A 156 -21.14 26.94 -13.40
CA TYR A 156 -21.92 26.57 -12.19
C TYR A 156 -22.06 27.75 -11.20
N VAL A 157 -21.00 28.52 -10.98
CA VAL A 157 -20.96 29.69 -10.08
C VAL A 157 -21.90 30.82 -10.55
N LYS A 158 -22.32 30.81 -11.83
CA LYS A 158 -23.25 31.78 -12.41
C LYS A 158 -24.67 31.21 -12.52
N THR A 159 -24.82 29.94 -12.89
CA THR A 159 -26.11 29.30 -13.18
C THR A 159 -26.76 28.68 -11.95
N GLY A 160 -25.97 28.21 -10.99
CA GLY A 160 -26.42 27.31 -9.94
C GLY A 160 -26.56 25.85 -10.37
N GLU A 161 -26.37 25.54 -11.65
CA GLU A 161 -26.75 24.24 -12.23
C GLU A 161 -25.54 23.48 -12.78
N ALA A 162 -25.44 22.19 -12.45
CA ALA A 162 -24.45 21.27 -13.01
C ALA A 162 -25.01 19.85 -13.18
N SER A 163 -24.38 19.07 -14.07
CA SER A 163 -24.70 17.66 -14.32
C SER A 163 -23.40 16.86 -14.28
N LEU A 164 -23.20 16.15 -13.17
CA LEU A 164 -21.99 15.40 -12.86
C LEU A 164 -22.22 13.91 -13.16
N LYS A 165 -21.15 13.19 -13.50
CA LYS A 165 -21.20 11.73 -13.72
C LYS A 165 -20.25 11.03 -12.77
N PHE A 166 -20.76 9.95 -12.16
CA PHE A 166 -20.02 9.07 -11.28
C PHE A 166 -20.15 7.63 -11.78
N GLN A 167 -19.06 6.88 -11.81
CA GLN A 167 -19.07 5.43 -11.97
C GLN A 167 -19.15 4.80 -10.58
N LEU A 168 -20.28 4.21 -10.21
CA LEU A 168 -20.42 3.50 -8.94
C LEU A 168 -20.05 2.03 -9.12
N ILE A 169 -19.40 1.45 -8.12
CA ILE A 169 -19.19 0.00 -7.99
C ILE A 169 -20.20 -0.59 -7.01
N ASN A 170 -20.56 -1.87 -7.16
CA ASN A 170 -21.48 -2.54 -6.26
C ASN A 170 -20.74 -3.00 -5.00
N GLN A 171 -20.99 -2.33 -3.89
CA GLN A 171 -20.36 -2.56 -2.60
C GLN A 171 -21.39 -2.70 -1.47
N ARG A 172 -22.44 -3.51 -1.69
CA ARG A 172 -23.44 -4.00 -0.70
C ARG A 172 -24.58 -3.09 -0.27
N ALA A 173 -24.37 -1.79 -0.09
CA ALA A 173 -25.42 -0.88 0.34
C ALA A 173 -25.95 -0.03 -0.82
N ASP A 174 -27.07 0.67 -0.59
CA ASP A 174 -27.57 1.71 -1.47
C ASP A 174 -26.71 2.98 -1.41
N PHE A 175 -27.03 3.93 -2.28
CA PHE A 175 -26.29 5.18 -2.47
C PHE A 175 -27.21 6.39 -2.41
N SER A 176 -26.69 7.50 -1.89
CA SER A 176 -27.28 8.84 -2.03
C SER A 176 -26.20 9.84 -2.40
N PHE A 177 -26.60 10.91 -3.09
CA PHE A 177 -25.73 12.03 -3.42
C PHE A 177 -26.14 13.25 -2.62
N ALA A 178 -25.17 14.02 -2.14
CA ALA A 178 -25.39 15.13 -1.22
C ALA A 178 -24.55 16.34 -1.60
N LEU A 179 -25.21 17.49 -1.79
CA LEU A 179 -24.58 18.74 -2.17
C LEU A 179 -24.21 19.54 -0.91
N PHE A 180 -22.96 19.98 -0.82
CA PHE A 180 -22.44 20.80 0.26
C PHE A 180 -21.87 22.12 -0.24
N SER A 181 -21.90 23.15 0.60
CA SER A 181 -21.13 24.38 0.45
C SER A 181 -20.14 24.57 1.62
N GLY A 182 -19.29 25.61 1.56
CA GLY A 182 -18.29 25.87 2.61
C GLY A 182 -17.07 24.95 2.56
N GLY A 183 -16.87 24.30 1.41
CA GLY A 183 -15.73 23.45 1.11
C GLY A 183 -15.61 22.23 2.02
N LEU A 184 -14.41 21.66 2.04
CA LEU A 184 -14.11 20.40 2.72
C LEU A 184 -13.82 20.58 4.22
N PHE A 185 -13.55 21.81 4.67
CA PHE A 185 -13.15 22.12 6.06
C PHE A 185 -14.31 22.56 6.96
N SER A 186 -15.33 23.21 6.39
CA SER A 186 -16.53 23.69 7.10
C SER A 186 -17.83 23.34 6.35
N PRO A 187 -18.04 22.06 5.97
CA PRO A 187 -19.12 21.69 5.06
C PRO A 187 -20.53 22.01 5.60
N LYS A 188 -21.41 22.43 4.71
CA LYS A 188 -22.82 22.76 4.97
C LYS A 188 -23.70 21.96 4.01
N LEU A 189 -24.47 21.00 4.52
CA LEU A 189 -25.34 20.16 3.68
C LEU A 189 -26.54 20.97 3.19
N LEU A 190 -26.62 21.19 1.87
CA LEU A 190 -27.66 21.98 1.20
C LEU A 190 -28.83 21.13 0.70
N ALA A 191 -28.55 19.95 0.12
CA ALA A 191 -29.57 19.07 -0.47
C ALA A 191 -29.07 17.62 -0.57
N VAL A 192 -30.01 16.66 -0.60
CA VAL A 192 -29.76 15.21 -0.73
C VAL A 192 -30.65 14.64 -1.83
N SER A 193 -30.13 13.67 -2.59
CA SER A 193 -30.83 13.02 -3.70
C SER A 193 -31.84 11.96 -3.26
N ASN A 194 -32.62 11.49 -4.23
CA ASN A 194 -33.20 10.15 -4.18
C ASN A 194 -32.11 9.07 -3.97
N ALA A 195 -32.48 7.95 -3.36
CA ALA A 195 -31.60 6.79 -3.29
C ALA A 195 -31.39 6.16 -4.70
N VAL A 196 -30.25 5.49 -4.86
CA VAL A 196 -29.86 4.68 -6.02
C VAL A 196 -29.31 3.34 -5.49
N SER A 197 -29.62 2.22 -6.12
CA SER A 197 -29.12 0.92 -5.67
C SER A 197 -28.91 -0.08 -6.83
N PHE A 198 -28.06 -1.07 -6.63
CA PHE A 198 -27.92 -2.19 -7.55
C PHE A 198 -29.09 -3.17 -7.41
N VAL A 199 -29.45 -3.91 -8.47
CA VAL A 199 -30.52 -4.94 -8.44
C VAL A 199 -30.27 -5.99 -7.37
N ASN A 200 -29.01 -6.41 -7.21
CA ASN A 200 -28.58 -7.26 -6.11
C ASN A 200 -27.35 -6.66 -5.44
N PRO A 201 -27.52 -5.81 -4.40
CA PRO A 201 -26.38 -5.22 -3.70
C PRO A 201 -25.52 -6.29 -3.01
N LYS A 202 -26.13 -7.41 -2.58
CA LYS A 202 -25.45 -8.50 -1.88
C LYS A 202 -24.63 -9.44 -2.78
N ALA A 203 -24.59 -9.22 -4.10
CA ALA A 203 -23.97 -10.12 -5.07
C ALA A 203 -22.52 -10.55 -4.70
N PRO A 204 -22.09 -11.77 -5.08
CA PRO A 204 -20.69 -12.20 -4.94
C PRO A 204 -19.81 -11.54 -6.01
N LEU A 205 -18.84 -10.74 -5.56
CA LEU A 205 -18.06 -9.83 -6.41
C LEU A 205 -16.57 -9.83 -6.07
N TYR A 206 -15.78 -9.34 -7.02
CA TYR A 206 -14.35 -9.03 -6.91
C TYR A 206 -13.52 -10.22 -6.38
N PRO A 207 -13.57 -11.40 -7.03
CA PRO A 207 -12.71 -12.50 -6.64
C PRO A 207 -11.24 -12.18 -6.88
N ARG A 208 -10.42 -12.58 -5.92
CA ARG A 208 -8.96 -12.53 -5.97
C ARG A 208 -8.42 -13.92 -5.68
N LEU A 209 -7.50 -14.33 -6.54
CA LEU A 209 -6.77 -15.58 -6.46
C LEU A 209 -5.53 -15.38 -5.59
N ALA A 210 -5.19 -16.38 -4.79
CA ALA A 210 -3.89 -16.47 -4.14
C ALA A 210 -3.49 -17.94 -4.01
N GLN A 211 -2.20 -18.23 -4.12
CA GLN A 211 -1.69 -19.58 -3.94
C GLN A 211 -2.01 -20.10 -2.54
N GLY A 212 -2.40 -21.37 -2.46
CA GLY A 212 -2.74 -22.05 -1.21
C GLY A 212 -1.50 -22.53 -0.46
N LYS A 213 -1.71 -23.45 0.49
CA LYS A 213 -0.63 -24.02 1.31
C LYS A 213 0.25 -25.04 0.58
N TYR A 214 -0.16 -25.44 -0.62
CA TYR A 214 0.49 -26.43 -1.47
C TYR A 214 0.46 -25.93 -2.91
N TRP A 215 1.44 -26.36 -3.72
CA TRP A 215 1.58 -25.93 -5.12
C TRP A 215 0.37 -26.27 -6.00
N ASP A 216 -0.38 -27.31 -5.63
CA ASP A 216 -1.60 -27.79 -6.29
C ASP A 216 -2.89 -27.28 -5.63
N GLU A 217 -2.79 -26.21 -4.84
CA GLU A 217 -3.92 -25.52 -4.20
C GLU A 217 -3.98 -24.05 -4.64
N MET A 218 -5.12 -23.63 -5.18
CA MET A 218 -5.45 -22.23 -5.43
C MET A 218 -6.59 -21.82 -4.50
N THR A 219 -6.51 -20.61 -3.94
CA THR A 219 -7.63 -20.03 -3.19
C THR A 219 -8.39 -19.04 -4.05
N VAL A 220 -9.72 -19.03 -3.94
CA VAL A 220 -10.59 -17.99 -4.50
C VAL A 220 -11.20 -17.26 -3.31
N THR A 221 -10.81 -16.02 -3.09
CA THR A 221 -11.42 -15.16 -2.05
C THR A 221 -12.29 -14.09 -2.71
N TRP A 222 -13.55 -13.96 -2.30
CA TRP A 222 -14.49 -12.96 -2.83
C TRP A 222 -15.28 -12.26 -1.73
N THR A 223 -15.95 -11.15 -2.07
CA THR A 223 -16.77 -10.36 -1.13
C THR A 223 -18.25 -10.51 -1.50
N SER A 224 -19.15 -10.58 -0.50
CA SER A 224 -20.60 -10.52 -0.73
C SER A 224 -21.34 -9.83 0.43
N GLY A 225 -22.64 -9.63 0.27
CA GLY A 225 -23.54 -9.18 1.35
C GLY A 225 -24.30 -10.31 2.05
N TYR A 226 -23.99 -11.58 1.77
CA TYR A 226 -24.69 -12.73 2.34
C TYR A 226 -23.95 -13.33 3.54
N ASN A 227 -24.60 -13.33 4.70
CA ASN A 227 -24.13 -14.08 5.87
C ASN A 227 -24.36 -15.60 5.66
N ILE A 228 -23.60 -16.46 6.34
CA ILE A 228 -23.74 -17.93 6.29
C ILE A 228 -25.13 -18.43 6.74
N ILE A 229 -25.88 -17.62 7.49
CA ILE A 229 -27.28 -17.90 7.87
C ILE A 229 -28.30 -17.55 6.76
N GLU A 230 -27.92 -16.69 5.82
CA GLU A 230 -28.76 -16.28 4.68
C GLU A 230 -28.49 -17.16 3.46
N ALA A 231 -27.22 -17.50 3.22
CA ALA A 231 -26.78 -18.31 2.10
C ALA A 231 -25.54 -19.14 2.43
N VAL A 232 -25.44 -20.36 1.88
CA VAL A 232 -24.21 -21.17 1.93
C VAL A 232 -23.29 -20.76 0.76
N PRO A 233 -22.09 -20.23 1.02
CA PRO A 233 -21.14 -19.83 -0.03
C PRO A 233 -20.30 -21.02 -0.53
N PHE A 234 -20.08 -21.08 -1.83
CA PHE A 234 -19.29 -22.10 -2.49
C PHE A 234 -18.70 -21.57 -3.81
N VAL A 235 -17.74 -22.31 -4.38
CA VAL A 235 -17.23 -22.08 -5.73
C VAL A 235 -17.55 -23.31 -6.59
N GLU A 236 -18.18 -23.10 -7.73
CA GLU A 236 -18.31 -24.12 -8.80
C GLU A 236 -17.11 -23.97 -9.74
N TRP A 237 -16.34 -25.03 -9.96
CA TRP A 237 -15.09 -24.98 -10.73
C TRP A 237 -14.67 -26.33 -11.31
N GLY A 238 -13.76 -26.31 -12.28
CA GLY A 238 -13.22 -27.51 -12.92
C GLY A 238 -12.37 -27.17 -14.14
N LEU A 239 -11.80 -28.19 -14.79
CA LEU A 239 -11.08 -28.00 -16.05
C LEU A 239 -12.00 -27.39 -17.11
N LYS A 240 -11.46 -26.49 -17.94
CA LYS A 240 -12.26 -25.74 -18.92
C LYS A 240 -12.85 -26.68 -19.97
N GLY A 241 -14.17 -26.82 -19.95
CA GLY A 241 -14.93 -27.70 -20.86
C GLY A 241 -15.28 -29.06 -20.27
N GLU A 242 -14.85 -29.36 -19.04
CA GLU A 242 -15.18 -30.60 -18.33
C GLU A 242 -16.28 -30.40 -17.28
N ALA A 243 -16.68 -31.49 -16.61
CA ALA A 243 -17.63 -31.45 -15.51
C ALA A 243 -17.08 -30.60 -14.35
N GLN A 244 -17.89 -29.65 -13.86
CA GLN A 244 -17.53 -28.79 -12.74
C GLN A 244 -17.94 -29.46 -11.42
N ILE A 245 -17.14 -29.24 -10.37
CA ILE A 245 -17.37 -29.65 -8.99
C ILE A 245 -17.61 -28.43 -8.09
N GLN A 246 -18.07 -28.64 -6.85
CA GLN A 246 -18.30 -27.56 -5.90
C GLN A 246 -17.36 -27.68 -4.68
N SER A 247 -16.58 -26.62 -4.41
CA SER A 247 -15.80 -26.47 -3.18
C SER A 247 -16.53 -25.52 -2.21
N PRO A 248 -16.65 -25.85 -0.92
CA PRO A 248 -17.21 -24.94 0.08
C PRO A 248 -16.27 -23.74 0.32
N ALA A 249 -16.78 -22.67 0.92
CA ALA A 249 -15.96 -21.55 1.37
C ALA A 249 -16.08 -21.29 2.87
N GLY A 250 -14.94 -21.04 3.52
CA GLY A 250 -14.91 -20.44 4.86
C GLY A 250 -15.32 -18.97 4.76
N THR A 251 -16.08 -18.47 5.73
CA THR A 251 -16.56 -17.07 5.72
C THR A 251 -16.01 -16.31 6.93
N LEU A 252 -15.47 -15.12 6.67
CA LEU A 252 -14.96 -14.19 7.66
C LEU A 252 -15.63 -12.81 7.49
N THR A 253 -15.61 -12.04 8.56
CA THR A 253 -15.96 -10.62 8.58
C THR A 253 -15.29 -9.99 9.80
N PHE A 254 -15.28 -8.67 9.88
CA PHE A 254 -14.86 -7.91 11.06
C PHE A 254 -15.90 -6.83 11.37
N HIS A 255 -15.86 -6.32 12.59
CA HIS A 255 -16.81 -5.30 13.05
C HIS A 255 -16.08 -4.00 13.39
N ARG A 256 -16.84 -2.93 13.61
CA ARG A 256 -16.29 -1.62 13.99
C ARG A 256 -15.35 -1.74 15.19
N GLU A 257 -15.69 -2.61 16.12
CA GLU A 257 -14.97 -2.86 17.36
C GLU A 257 -13.66 -3.63 17.16
N SER A 258 -13.42 -4.22 15.99
CA SER A 258 -12.14 -4.83 15.59
C SER A 258 -11.08 -3.78 15.25
N MET A 259 -11.48 -2.57 14.82
CA MET A 259 -10.57 -1.50 14.44
C MET A 259 -9.92 -0.85 15.66
N CYS A 260 -8.60 -0.65 15.66
CA CYS A 260 -7.87 -0.17 16.83
C CYS A 260 -8.05 1.34 17.10
N ALA A 261 -8.14 2.19 16.07
CA ALA A 261 -8.18 3.65 16.24
C ALA A 261 -9.06 4.37 15.18
N PRO A 262 -9.31 5.69 15.33
CA PRO A 262 -9.85 6.54 14.26
C PRO A 262 -8.87 6.74 13.08
N PRO A 263 -9.35 6.97 11.85
CA PRO A 263 -10.76 7.00 11.45
C PRO A 263 -11.43 5.62 11.30
N ALA A 264 -10.67 4.51 11.25
CA ALA A 264 -11.18 3.15 11.02
C ALA A 264 -12.34 2.76 11.96
N ARG A 265 -12.15 2.99 13.27
CA ARG A 265 -13.15 2.70 14.31
C ARG A 265 -14.34 3.68 14.30
N THR A 266 -14.22 4.83 13.63
CA THR A 266 -15.16 5.96 13.76
C THR A 266 -15.77 6.40 12.43
N VAL A 267 -15.31 7.51 11.84
CA VAL A 267 -15.97 8.15 10.69
C VAL A 267 -15.71 7.43 9.38
N GLY A 268 -14.57 6.75 9.24
CA GLY A 268 -14.23 5.99 8.05
C GLY A 268 -14.81 4.56 8.05
N TRP A 269 -15.39 4.11 9.16
CA TRP A 269 -16.05 2.80 9.24
C TRP A 269 -17.16 2.66 8.20
N ARG A 270 -17.09 1.56 7.46
CA ARG A 270 -18.15 1.06 6.60
C ARG A 270 -18.28 -0.44 6.79
N ASP A 271 -19.50 -0.96 6.77
CA ASP A 271 -19.74 -2.40 6.91
C ASP A 271 -19.06 -3.17 5.75
N PRO A 272 -18.17 -4.12 6.04
CA PRO A 272 -17.40 -4.84 5.02
C PRO A 272 -18.20 -5.96 4.33
N GLY A 273 -19.39 -6.32 4.83
CA GLY A 273 -20.08 -7.53 4.45
C GLY A 273 -19.33 -8.78 4.88
N PHE A 274 -19.20 -9.73 3.95
CA PHE A 274 -18.63 -11.04 4.22
C PHE A 274 -17.58 -11.41 3.16
N PHE A 275 -16.46 -11.95 3.63
CA PHE A 275 -15.35 -12.44 2.83
C PHE A 275 -15.37 -13.95 2.83
N HIS A 276 -15.41 -14.56 1.65
CA HIS A 276 -15.51 -16.00 1.50
C HIS A 276 -14.27 -16.52 0.80
N THR A 277 -13.56 -17.49 1.39
CA THR A 277 -12.39 -18.14 0.78
C THR A 277 -12.69 -19.61 0.53
N SER A 278 -12.67 -20.01 -0.74
CA SER A 278 -12.74 -21.41 -1.16
C SER A 278 -11.36 -21.93 -1.55
N PHE A 279 -11.12 -23.23 -1.34
CA PHE A 279 -9.86 -23.92 -1.62
C PHE A 279 -10.06 -24.91 -2.77
N LEU A 280 -9.37 -24.68 -3.88
CA LEU A 280 -9.41 -25.45 -5.11
C LEU A 280 -8.14 -26.31 -5.14
N LYS A 281 -8.29 -27.60 -4.80
CA LYS A 281 -7.19 -28.54 -4.48
C LYS A 281 -6.99 -29.62 -5.54
N ASN A 282 -5.83 -30.27 -5.55
CA ASN A 282 -5.46 -31.32 -6.52
C ASN A 282 -5.41 -30.77 -7.96
N LEU A 283 -4.88 -29.55 -8.10
CA LEU A 283 -4.72 -28.91 -9.40
C LEU A 283 -3.67 -29.64 -10.24
N TRP A 284 -4.02 -29.89 -11.50
CA TRP A 284 -3.07 -30.38 -12.49
C TRP A 284 -2.23 -29.18 -12.95
N PRO A 285 -0.89 -29.26 -12.99
CA PRO A 285 -0.06 -28.09 -13.27
C PRO A 285 -0.30 -27.54 -14.69
N ASN A 286 -0.18 -26.21 -14.86
CA ASN A 286 -0.34 -25.48 -16.12
C ASN A 286 -1.72 -25.62 -16.81
N SER A 287 -2.72 -26.15 -16.13
CA SER A 287 -4.02 -26.47 -16.69
C SER A 287 -5.00 -25.31 -16.55
N LEU A 288 -5.88 -25.13 -17.53
CA LEU A 288 -6.83 -24.03 -17.57
C LEU A 288 -8.14 -24.43 -16.89
N TYR A 289 -8.44 -23.78 -15.77
CA TYR A 289 -9.65 -23.97 -14.97
C TYR A 289 -10.65 -22.84 -15.20
N THR A 290 -11.94 -23.16 -15.11
CA THR A 290 -13.03 -22.17 -15.00
C THR A 290 -13.62 -22.20 -13.60
N TYR A 291 -14.14 -21.06 -13.13
CA TYR A 291 -14.85 -21.00 -11.85
C TYR A 291 -15.99 -19.96 -11.82
N LYS A 292 -16.92 -20.15 -10.88
CA LYS A 292 -18.01 -19.23 -10.53
C LYS A 292 -18.19 -19.18 -9.02
N LEU A 293 -18.53 -18.01 -8.52
CA LEU A 293 -18.90 -17.77 -7.13
C LEU A 293 -20.39 -18.08 -6.98
N GLY A 294 -20.73 -18.89 -5.98
CA GLY A 294 -22.10 -19.35 -5.72
C GLY A 294 -22.55 -19.08 -4.29
N HIS A 295 -23.80 -18.65 -4.12
CA HIS A 295 -24.48 -18.52 -2.84
C HIS A 295 -25.83 -19.24 -2.90
N ARG A 296 -25.96 -20.36 -2.19
CA ARG A 296 -27.23 -21.10 -2.08
C ARG A 296 -28.04 -20.53 -0.94
N LEU A 297 -29.08 -19.77 -1.27
CA LEU A 297 -30.00 -19.14 -0.31
C LEU A 297 -30.78 -20.20 0.48
N SER A 298 -31.29 -19.82 1.65
CA SER A 298 -32.14 -20.67 2.50
C SER A 298 -33.41 -21.21 1.83
N ASN A 299 -33.89 -20.56 0.77
CA ASN A 299 -35.02 -21.02 -0.05
C ASN A 299 -34.63 -22.03 -1.16
N GLY A 300 -33.37 -22.44 -1.23
CA GLY A 300 -32.84 -23.40 -2.20
C GLY A 300 -32.41 -22.81 -3.55
N SER A 301 -32.65 -21.53 -3.82
CA SER A 301 -32.16 -20.85 -5.04
C SER A 301 -30.68 -20.47 -4.93
N ASN A 302 -29.98 -20.43 -6.06
CA ASN A 302 -28.57 -20.04 -6.13
C ASN A 302 -28.43 -18.65 -6.76
N ILE A 303 -27.67 -17.78 -6.09
CA ILE A 303 -27.11 -16.56 -6.68
C ILE A 303 -25.72 -16.90 -7.23
N TRP A 304 -25.41 -16.42 -8.43
CA TRP A 304 -24.17 -16.72 -9.15
C TRP A 304 -23.48 -15.44 -9.62
N SER A 305 -22.14 -15.47 -9.67
CA SER A 305 -21.33 -14.47 -10.39
C SER A 305 -21.30 -14.73 -11.91
N LYS A 306 -20.64 -13.82 -12.64
CA LYS A 306 -20.04 -14.11 -13.95
C LYS A 306 -19.05 -15.30 -13.86
N SER A 307 -18.76 -15.94 -15.00
CA SER A 307 -17.71 -16.96 -15.08
C SER A 307 -16.34 -16.31 -15.14
N TYR A 308 -15.37 -16.89 -14.43
CA TYR A 308 -13.96 -16.52 -14.43
C TYR A 308 -13.11 -17.73 -14.85
N HIS A 309 -11.80 -17.52 -15.04
CA HIS A 309 -10.85 -18.59 -15.36
C HIS A 309 -9.46 -18.29 -14.79
N PHE A 310 -8.67 -19.33 -14.54
CA PHE A 310 -7.25 -19.20 -14.18
C PHE A 310 -6.46 -20.37 -14.75
N LYS A 311 -5.15 -20.17 -14.94
CA LYS A 311 -4.20 -21.25 -15.21
C LYS A 311 -3.57 -21.66 -13.88
N SER A 312 -3.60 -22.94 -13.55
CA SER A 312 -2.93 -23.45 -12.35
C SER A 312 -1.41 -23.31 -12.45
N SER A 313 -0.77 -23.11 -11.30
CA SER A 313 0.68 -22.93 -11.21
C SER A 313 1.47 -24.13 -11.78
N PRO A 314 2.70 -23.92 -12.28
CA PRO A 314 3.67 -24.96 -12.55
C PRO A 314 3.97 -25.79 -11.30
N TYR A 315 4.41 -27.03 -11.50
CA TYR A 315 5.00 -27.81 -10.42
C TYR A 315 6.32 -27.15 -9.93
N PRO A 316 6.66 -27.17 -8.63
CA PRO A 316 7.93 -26.62 -8.13
C PRO A 316 9.15 -27.25 -8.80
N GLY A 317 9.95 -26.42 -9.47
CA GLY A 317 11.07 -26.82 -10.33
C GLY A 317 10.71 -27.33 -11.72
N GLN A 318 9.52 -27.01 -12.23
CA GLN A 318 9.20 -27.24 -13.63
C GLN A 318 10.00 -26.30 -14.54
N ASP A 319 10.69 -26.87 -15.53
CA ASP A 319 11.40 -26.11 -16.57
C ASP A 319 10.40 -25.59 -17.61
N SER A 320 9.98 -24.33 -17.46
CA SER A 320 9.08 -23.64 -18.39
C SER A 320 9.30 -22.13 -18.30
N LEU A 321 8.96 -21.40 -19.36
CA LEU A 321 8.89 -19.94 -19.31
C LEU A 321 7.90 -19.50 -18.21
N GLN A 322 8.33 -18.59 -17.34
CA GLN A 322 7.58 -18.14 -16.15
C GLN A 322 7.75 -16.63 -15.95
N HIS A 323 6.64 -15.91 -15.78
CA HIS A 323 6.59 -14.45 -15.66
C HIS A 323 6.00 -14.02 -14.31
N VAL A 324 6.77 -13.25 -13.53
CA VAL A 324 6.39 -12.75 -12.21
C VAL A 324 6.42 -11.22 -12.24
N VAL A 325 5.37 -10.56 -11.74
CA VAL A 325 5.37 -9.11 -11.54
C VAL A 325 5.51 -8.77 -10.06
N ILE A 326 6.29 -7.73 -9.75
CA ILE A 326 6.54 -7.25 -8.37
C ILE A 326 6.49 -5.71 -8.35
N PHE A 327 5.73 -5.14 -7.41
CA PHE A 327 5.69 -3.70 -7.09
C PHE A 327 5.09 -3.50 -5.69
N GLY A 328 5.42 -2.39 -5.02
CA GLY A 328 4.71 -1.94 -3.80
C GLY A 328 3.80 -0.76 -4.09
N ASP A 329 3.06 -0.27 -3.09
CA ASP A 329 2.65 1.13 -3.00
C ASP A 329 1.73 1.65 -4.13
N MET A 330 0.97 0.74 -4.77
CA MET A 330 0.10 1.10 -5.89
C MET A 330 -1.10 1.94 -5.46
N GLY A 331 -1.69 1.66 -4.29
CA GLY A 331 -2.95 2.27 -3.86
C GLY A 331 -4.07 2.12 -4.89
N LYS A 332 -4.94 3.11 -4.93
CA LYS A 332 -6.13 3.19 -5.81
C LYS A 332 -6.29 4.58 -6.44
N ALA A 333 -7.16 4.71 -7.44
CA ALA A 333 -7.77 6.01 -7.78
C ALA A 333 -9.09 5.85 -8.54
N GLU A 334 -9.87 6.92 -8.61
CA GLU A 334 -11.19 6.92 -9.23
C GLU A 334 -11.16 7.06 -10.76
N ARG A 335 -11.72 6.05 -11.45
CA ARG A 335 -11.83 5.99 -12.92
C ARG A 335 -12.63 7.14 -13.54
N ASP A 336 -13.53 7.75 -12.78
CA ASP A 336 -14.36 8.88 -13.23
C ASP A 336 -13.76 10.26 -12.91
N GLY A 337 -12.56 10.29 -12.32
CA GLY A 337 -11.88 11.52 -11.89
C GLY A 337 -12.44 12.13 -10.62
N SER A 338 -13.25 11.41 -9.84
CA SER A 338 -13.65 11.85 -8.50
C SER A 338 -12.46 11.96 -7.56
N ASN A 339 -12.60 12.84 -6.56
CA ASN A 339 -11.70 12.95 -5.43
C ASN A 339 -12.27 12.18 -4.23
N GLU A 340 -11.45 11.90 -3.24
CA GLU A 340 -11.80 11.05 -2.10
C GLU A 340 -10.78 11.21 -0.96
N TYR A 341 -10.98 10.50 0.14
CA TYR A 341 -9.96 10.42 1.18
C TYR A 341 -8.69 9.76 0.65
N ASN A 342 -7.54 10.22 1.15
CA ASN A 342 -6.22 9.68 0.81
C ASN A 342 -5.93 9.55 -0.71
N ALA A 343 -6.51 10.43 -1.54
CA ALA A 343 -6.33 10.45 -2.99
C ALA A 343 -4.94 10.97 -3.42
N TYR A 344 -3.87 10.27 -3.05
CA TYR A 344 -2.46 10.66 -3.32
C TYR A 344 -1.66 9.60 -4.10
N GLN A 345 -2.34 8.71 -4.83
CA GLN A 345 -1.69 7.68 -5.67
C GLN A 345 -1.94 7.88 -7.18
N PRO A 346 -1.42 8.96 -7.78
CA PRO A 346 -1.71 9.33 -9.17
C PRO A 346 -1.22 8.30 -10.21
N GLY A 347 -0.24 7.44 -9.88
CA GLY A 347 0.22 6.38 -10.78
C GLY A 347 -0.64 5.11 -10.77
N SER A 348 -1.56 4.96 -9.80
CA SER A 348 -2.29 3.72 -9.51
C SER A 348 -3.02 3.12 -10.72
N LEU A 349 -3.77 3.94 -11.46
CA LEU A 349 -4.54 3.50 -12.63
C LEU A 349 -3.62 3.14 -13.81
N ASN A 350 -2.53 3.88 -14.01
CA ASN A 350 -1.55 3.58 -15.06
C ASN A 350 -0.92 2.22 -14.82
N THR A 351 -0.46 1.93 -13.59
CA THR A 351 0.10 0.63 -13.22
C THR A 351 -0.93 -0.48 -13.43
N THR A 352 -2.15 -0.29 -12.93
CA THR A 352 -3.26 -1.24 -13.13
C THR A 352 -3.50 -1.52 -14.63
N ASP A 353 -3.55 -0.49 -15.47
CA ASP A 353 -3.86 -0.64 -16.90
C ASP A 353 -2.73 -1.31 -17.69
N GLN A 354 -1.45 -1.05 -17.38
CA GLN A 354 -0.35 -1.77 -18.05
C GLN A 354 -0.33 -3.25 -17.66
N LEU A 355 -0.66 -3.59 -16.40
CA LEU A 355 -0.75 -4.99 -15.97
C LEU A 355 -1.91 -5.72 -16.62
N ILE A 356 -3.08 -5.08 -16.77
CA ILE A 356 -4.21 -5.63 -17.53
C ILE A 356 -3.83 -5.85 -19.01
N LYS A 357 -3.08 -4.90 -19.60
CA LYS A 357 -2.64 -4.95 -21.00
C LYS A 357 -1.57 -6.01 -21.29
N ASP A 358 -0.70 -6.33 -20.32
CA ASP A 358 0.35 -7.37 -20.42
C ASP A 358 -0.05 -8.70 -19.74
N LEU A 359 -1.32 -8.84 -19.32
CA LEU A 359 -1.79 -9.95 -18.47
C LEU A 359 -1.58 -11.34 -19.08
N ASP A 360 -1.71 -11.50 -20.40
CA ASP A 360 -1.42 -12.76 -21.09
C ASP A 360 0.06 -13.20 -20.97
N ASN A 361 0.95 -12.29 -20.57
CA ASN A 361 2.38 -12.52 -20.32
C ASN A 361 2.74 -12.32 -18.83
N ILE A 362 1.79 -12.43 -17.91
CA ILE A 362 1.99 -12.37 -16.46
C ILE A 362 1.35 -13.62 -15.87
N ASP A 363 2.09 -14.42 -15.10
CA ASP A 363 1.54 -15.62 -14.48
C ASP A 363 1.16 -15.43 -13.00
N ILE A 364 1.81 -14.49 -12.30
CA ILE A 364 1.62 -14.20 -10.87
C ILE A 364 2.07 -12.78 -10.56
N VAL A 365 1.39 -12.12 -9.61
CA VAL A 365 1.68 -10.76 -9.15
C VAL A 365 1.99 -10.77 -7.65
N PHE A 366 2.97 -9.99 -7.22
CA PHE A 366 3.27 -9.65 -5.83
C PHE A 366 3.12 -8.14 -5.60
N HIS A 367 2.11 -7.73 -4.82
CA HIS A 367 1.96 -6.35 -4.34
C HIS A 367 2.51 -6.25 -2.91
N ILE A 368 3.70 -5.66 -2.77
CA ILE A 368 4.56 -5.84 -1.59
C ILE A 368 4.31 -4.79 -0.49
N GLY A 369 3.05 -4.68 -0.06
CA GLY A 369 2.58 -3.75 0.97
C GLY A 369 2.18 -2.38 0.43
N ASP A 370 1.55 -1.58 1.30
CA ASP A 370 0.88 -0.32 0.98
C ASP A 370 -0.13 -0.51 -0.16
N ILE A 371 -1.15 -1.30 0.16
CA ILE A 371 -2.07 -1.90 -0.79
C ILE A 371 -3.07 -0.86 -1.29
N THR A 372 -3.75 -0.19 -0.36
CA THR A 372 -4.90 0.67 -0.69
C THR A 372 -4.75 2.13 -0.27
N TYR A 373 -3.91 2.41 0.73
CA TYR A 373 -3.91 3.67 1.48
C TYR A 373 -5.30 4.09 2.01
N ALA A 374 -6.19 3.11 2.27
CA ALA A 374 -7.49 3.38 2.87
C ALA A 374 -7.35 4.10 4.22
N ASN A 375 -6.34 3.74 5.01
CA ASN A 375 -5.97 4.35 6.30
C ASN A 375 -7.20 4.66 7.17
N GLY A 376 -8.09 3.67 7.30
CA GLY A 376 -9.31 3.70 8.05
C GLY A 376 -10.55 4.20 7.32
N TYR A 377 -10.48 4.61 6.05
CA TYR A 377 -11.64 4.87 5.19
C TYR A 377 -12.04 3.58 4.45
N ILE A 378 -12.70 2.71 5.20
CA ILE A 378 -12.92 1.28 4.91
C ILE A 378 -13.57 0.99 3.55
N SER A 379 -14.34 1.93 2.98
CA SER A 379 -14.92 1.81 1.63
C SER A 379 -13.88 1.60 0.52
N GLN A 380 -12.65 2.07 0.73
CA GLN A 380 -11.61 2.10 -0.31
C GLN A 380 -10.97 0.72 -0.57
N TRP A 381 -11.22 -0.25 0.31
CA TRP A 381 -10.84 -1.64 0.06
C TRP A 381 -11.76 -2.36 -0.94
N ASP A 382 -13.07 -2.06 -0.95
CA ASP A 382 -13.97 -2.53 -2.01
C ASP A 382 -13.57 -1.93 -3.36
N GLN A 383 -13.27 -0.63 -3.36
CA GLN A 383 -12.75 0.10 -4.52
C GLN A 383 -11.47 -0.54 -5.06
N PHE A 384 -10.49 -0.84 -4.20
CA PHE A 384 -9.25 -1.51 -4.61
C PHE A 384 -9.50 -2.93 -5.15
N THR A 385 -10.31 -3.76 -4.47
CA THR A 385 -10.61 -5.12 -4.97
C THR A 385 -11.34 -5.09 -6.31
N SER A 386 -12.20 -4.09 -6.56
CA SER A 386 -12.80 -3.85 -7.88
C SER A 386 -11.80 -3.34 -8.92
N GLN A 387 -10.82 -2.50 -8.52
CA GLN A 387 -9.78 -2.00 -9.41
C GLN A 387 -8.86 -3.13 -9.92
N VAL A 388 -8.49 -4.07 -9.04
CA VAL A 388 -7.59 -5.19 -9.37
C VAL A 388 -8.31 -6.47 -9.82
N GLU A 389 -9.65 -6.54 -9.78
CA GLU A 389 -10.41 -7.74 -10.23
C GLU A 389 -9.96 -8.25 -11.62
N PRO A 390 -9.74 -7.41 -12.66
CA PRO A 390 -9.35 -7.91 -13.98
C PRO A 390 -8.01 -8.66 -14.00
N ILE A 391 -7.14 -8.42 -13.01
CA ILE A 391 -5.85 -9.11 -12.81
C ILE A 391 -6.06 -10.27 -11.84
N ALA A 392 -6.49 -9.96 -10.61
CA ALA A 392 -6.53 -10.88 -9.49
C ALA A 392 -7.58 -12.00 -9.65
N SER A 393 -8.58 -11.85 -10.51
CA SER A 393 -9.52 -12.94 -10.83
C SER A 393 -8.97 -13.95 -11.85
N VAL A 394 -7.82 -13.66 -12.48
CA VAL A 394 -7.21 -14.46 -13.55
C VAL A 394 -5.88 -15.08 -13.14
N VAL A 395 -5.04 -14.33 -12.41
CA VAL A 395 -3.74 -14.77 -11.88
C VAL A 395 -3.70 -14.59 -10.36
N PRO A 396 -2.94 -15.44 -9.61
CA PRO A 396 -2.69 -15.20 -8.20
C PRO A 396 -2.07 -13.82 -7.94
N TYR A 397 -2.73 -13.06 -7.05
CA TYR A 397 -2.35 -11.73 -6.61
C TYR A 397 -1.90 -11.81 -5.15
N MET A 398 -0.63 -12.15 -4.97
CA MET A 398 0.01 -12.31 -3.68
C MET A 398 0.31 -10.92 -3.09
N ILE A 399 0.20 -10.78 -1.77
CA ILE A 399 0.41 -9.49 -1.10
C ILE A 399 1.37 -9.62 0.09
N ALA A 400 2.05 -8.53 0.44
CA ALA A 400 2.67 -8.34 1.75
C ALA A 400 1.90 -7.27 2.55
N SER A 401 2.20 -7.13 3.84
CA SER A 401 1.69 -6.03 4.67
C SER A 401 2.70 -4.87 4.66
N GLY A 402 2.22 -3.64 4.51
CA GLY A 402 2.98 -2.42 4.74
C GLY A 402 2.51 -1.62 5.96
N ASN A 403 3.12 -0.47 6.19
CA ASN A 403 2.79 0.39 7.33
C ASN A 403 1.36 0.95 7.22
N HIS A 404 0.88 1.23 6.02
CA HIS A 404 -0.51 1.64 5.79
C HIS A 404 -1.54 0.52 5.97
N GLU A 405 -1.12 -0.75 6.10
CA GLU A 405 -2.00 -1.83 6.56
C GLU A 405 -1.94 -1.99 8.08
N ARG A 406 -0.76 -1.93 8.70
CA ARG A 406 -0.52 -2.50 10.04
C ARG A 406 -0.21 -1.51 11.17
N ASP A 407 0.39 -0.35 10.91
CA ASP A 407 0.93 0.51 11.96
C ASP A 407 -0.17 1.24 12.74
N VAL A 408 -0.25 0.97 14.05
CA VAL A 408 -1.06 1.67 15.06
C VAL A 408 -0.34 1.61 16.42
N PRO A 409 -0.21 2.71 17.18
CA PRO A 409 0.55 2.72 18.43
C PRO A 409 -0.01 1.74 19.46
N GLY A 410 0.88 1.04 20.16
CA GLY A 410 0.51 0.09 21.22
C GLY A 410 -0.20 -1.20 20.76
N THR A 411 -0.25 -1.50 19.45
CA THR A 411 -0.88 -2.72 18.90
C THR A 411 0.09 -3.87 18.63
N GLY A 412 1.36 -3.74 19.04
CA GLY A 412 2.40 -4.74 18.80
C GLY A 412 3.00 -4.73 17.39
N SER A 413 2.70 -3.71 16.57
CA SER A 413 3.56 -3.34 15.44
C SER A 413 4.95 -2.95 15.96
N PHE A 414 5.97 -3.18 15.16
CA PHE A 414 7.36 -2.80 15.49
C PHE A 414 7.56 -1.28 15.42
N TYR A 415 6.84 -0.63 14.50
CA TYR A 415 6.78 0.82 14.37
C TYR A 415 5.59 1.36 15.18
N ASP A 416 5.82 2.48 15.88
CA ASP A 416 4.83 3.18 16.72
C ASP A 416 4.10 4.29 15.93
N GLY A 417 3.98 4.11 14.61
CA GLY A 417 3.21 4.97 13.70
C GLY A 417 1.71 4.70 13.76
N ASN A 418 0.92 5.50 13.04
CA ASN A 418 -0.54 5.30 12.89
C ASN A 418 -0.96 5.38 11.42
N ASP A 419 -0.09 4.89 10.53
CA ASP A 419 -0.18 5.10 9.09
C ASP A 419 -1.39 4.36 8.51
N SER A 420 -1.76 3.23 9.13
CA SER A 420 -2.98 2.48 8.83
C SER A 420 -4.29 3.16 9.28
N GLY A 421 -4.23 4.32 9.94
CA GLY A 421 -5.43 5.04 10.39
C GLY A 421 -6.34 4.23 11.32
N GLY A 422 -5.75 3.30 12.08
CA GLY A 422 -6.47 2.46 13.02
C GLY A 422 -6.96 1.11 12.49
N GLU A 423 -6.60 0.72 11.25
CA GLU A 423 -6.95 -0.59 10.69
C GLU A 423 -6.17 -1.75 11.33
N CYS A 424 -4.93 -1.49 11.81
CA CYS A 424 -4.09 -2.44 12.56
C CYS A 424 -3.99 -3.86 11.97
N GLY A 425 -3.92 -3.98 10.64
CA GLY A 425 -3.77 -5.22 9.89
C GLY A 425 -5.06 -5.97 9.59
N VAL A 426 -6.18 -5.64 10.25
CA VAL A 426 -7.44 -6.42 10.22
C VAL A 426 -8.02 -6.54 8.80
N LEU A 427 -7.85 -5.50 7.97
CA LEU A 427 -8.39 -5.50 6.61
C LEU A 427 -7.51 -6.30 5.66
N ALA A 428 -6.20 -6.08 5.68
CA ALA A 428 -5.24 -6.86 4.90
C ALA A 428 -5.34 -8.36 5.22
N GLU A 429 -5.41 -8.72 6.52
CA GLU A 429 -5.47 -10.13 6.93
C GLU A 429 -6.79 -10.81 6.56
N THR A 430 -7.87 -10.05 6.33
CA THR A 430 -9.22 -10.62 6.09
C THR A 430 -9.63 -10.55 4.62
N MET A 431 -9.43 -9.41 3.96
CA MET A 431 -9.82 -9.14 2.57
C MET A 431 -9.08 -10.05 1.59
N PHE A 432 -7.80 -10.33 1.86
CA PHE A 432 -6.92 -11.12 1.02
C PHE A 432 -6.48 -12.39 1.75
N TYR A 433 -6.23 -13.45 1.00
CA TYR A 433 -5.64 -14.68 1.52
C TYR A 433 -4.15 -14.72 1.17
N VAL A 434 -3.33 -15.14 2.13
CA VAL A 434 -1.94 -15.55 1.93
C VAL A 434 -1.71 -16.85 2.71
N PRO A 435 -0.82 -17.75 2.27
CA PRO A 435 -0.61 -19.06 2.90
C PRO A 435 0.20 -19.01 4.21
N ALA A 436 0.15 -17.89 4.94
CA ALA A 436 0.77 -17.72 6.25
C ALA A 436 0.22 -18.73 7.28
N GLU A 437 1.09 -19.20 8.18
CA GLU A 437 0.68 -20.02 9.32
C GLU A 437 -0.24 -19.24 10.27
N ASN A 438 0.03 -17.95 10.44
CA ASN A 438 -0.81 -16.98 11.12
C ASN A 438 -0.92 -15.70 10.28
N ARG A 439 -2.11 -15.38 9.76
CA ARG A 439 -2.35 -14.22 8.88
C ARG A 439 -2.12 -12.87 9.58
N ALA A 440 -2.30 -12.79 10.90
CA ALA A 440 -2.01 -11.57 11.68
C ALA A 440 -0.50 -11.24 11.78
N LYS A 441 0.37 -12.20 11.43
CA LYS A 441 1.84 -12.03 11.35
C LYS A 441 2.36 -11.80 9.93
N PHE A 442 1.50 -12.01 8.93
CA PHE A 442 1.71 -11.75 7.51
C PHE A 442 2.93 -12.34 6.78
N TRP A 443 3.91 -12.93 7.45
CA TRP A 443 5.04 -13.59 6.78
C TRP A 443 4.68 -15.00 6.28
N TYR A 444 5.11 -15.34 5.07
CA TYR A 444 4.84 -16.64 4.42
C TYR A 444 5.83 -16.96 3.30
N SER A 445 5.82 -18.22 2.86
CA SER A 445 6.56 -18.72 1.71
C SER A 445 5.60 -19.12 0.60
N THR A 446 5.98 -18.94 -0.66
CA THR A 446 5.23 -19.49 -1.81
C THR A 446 6.14 -19.83 -2.98
N ASP A 447 5.68 -20.73 -3.85
CA ASP A 447 6.45 -21.28 -4.97
C ASP A 447 5.76 -20.95 -6.30
N TYR A 448 6.52 -20.52 -7.31
CA TYR A 448 6.01 -20.46 -8.69
C TYR A 448 7.04 -21.07 -9.64
N GLY A 449 6.88 -22.35 -9.97
CA GLY A 449 7.82 -23.07 -10.83
C GLY A 449 9.24 -23.06 -10.28
N MET A 450 10.17 -22.39 -10.97
CA MET A 450 11.58 -22.26 -10.61
C MET A 450 11.85 -21.19 -9.53
N PHE A 451 10.84 -20.41 -9.15
CA PHE A 451 10.95 -19.39 -8.11
C PHE A 451 10.52 -19.94 -6.73
N HIS A 452 11.27 -19.57 -5.70
CA HIS A 452 10.88 -19.69 -4.29
C HIS A 452 10.90 -18.30 -3.65
N PHE A 453 9.78 -17.89 -3.05
CA PHE A 453 9.60 -16.57 -2.45
C PHE A 453 9.50 -16.67 -0.92
N CYS A 454 10.28 -15.86 -0.23
CA CYS A 454 10.15 -15.63 1.22
C CYS A 454 9.66 -14.21 1.47
N ILE A 455 8.40 -14.08 1.89
CA ILE A 455 7.72 -12.81 2.15
C ILE A 455 7.81 -12.53 3.65
N ALA A 456 8.43 -11.42 4.00
CA ALA A 456 8.48 -10.86 5.34
C ALA A 456 7.42 -9.75 5.52
N ASP A 457 7.04 -9.53 6.77
CA ASP A 457 6.24 -8.40 7.23
C ASP A 457 7.17 -7.43 7.98
N SER A 458 7.49 -6.29 7.36
CA SER A 458 8.37 -5.29 7.97
C SER A 458 7.73 -4.59 9.18
N GLU A 459 6.43 -4.75 9.41
CA GLU A 459 5.73 -4.09 10.50
C GLU A 459 5.79 -4.92 11.80
N HIS A 460 6.50 -6.06 11.79
CA HIS A 460 6.88 -6.85 12.97
C HIS A 460 8.41 -7.08 13.02
N ASP A 461 8.97 -7.31 14.21
CA ASP A 461 10.42 -7.41 14.43
C ASP A 461 11.09 -8.53 13.60
N TRP A 462 11.95 -8.17 12.65
CA TRP A 462 12.69 -9.09 11.76
C TRP A 462 14.10 -9.46 12.27
N ARG A 463 14.54 -8.93 13.42
CA ARG A 463 15.95 -9.01 13.86
C ARG A 463 16.30 -10.40 14.41
N GLU A 464 17.61 -10.68 14.46
CA GLU A 464 18.14 -11.97 14.91
C GLU A 464 17.57 -12.40 16.28
N GLY A 465 17.00 -13.61 16.33
CA GLY A 465 16.33 -14.16 17.51
C GLY A 465 14.80 -14.01 17.53
N SER A 466 14.23 -13.12 16.73
CA SER A 466 12.76 -12.97 16.60
C SER A 466 12.10 -14.22 16.01
N GLU A 467 10.77 -14.29 16.08
CA GLU A 467 10.02 -15.37 15.42
C GLU A 467 10.09 -15.27 13.90
N GLN A 468 9.97 -14.04 13.36
CA GLN A 468 10.09 -13.76 11.94
C GLN A 468 11.47 -14.12 11.40
N TYR A 469 12.56 -13.82 12.11
CA TYR A 469 13.91 -14.20 11.68
C TYR A 469 14.05 -15.72 11.53
N LYS A 470 13.48 -16.49 12.47
CA LYS A 470 13.47 -17.97 12.41
C LYS A 470 12.61 -18.49 11.26
N PHE A 471 11.49 -17.82 10.97
CA PHE A 471 10.69 -18.12 9.78
C PHE A 471 11.49 -17.85 8.49
N ILE A 472 12.14 -16.69 8.37
CA ILE A 472 12.93 -16.31 7.19
C ILE A 472 14.08 -17.31 6.98
N GLU A 473 14.84 -17.65 8.02
CA GLU A 473 15.90 -18.68 7.92
C GLU A 473 15.33 -20.03 7.46
N LYS A 474 14.22 -20.49 8.05
CA LYS A 474 13.56 -21.75 7.66
C LYS A 474 13.07 -21.73 6.21
N CYS A 475 12.51 -20.61 5.76
CA CYS A 475 12.04 -20.43 4.38
C CYS A 475 13.22 -20.54 3.40
N LEU A 476 14.24 -19.70 3.58
CA LEU A 476 15.44 -19.66 2.74
C LEU A 476 16.19 -21.00 2.70
N ALA A 477 16.23 -21.73 3.83
CA ALA A 477 16.83 -23.05 3.94
C ALA A 477 16.02 -24.18 3.27
N SER A 478 14.73 -23.96 2.97
CA SER A 478 13.84 -24.99 2.42
C SER A 478 13.88 -25.10 0.89
N ALA A 479 14.43 -24.11 0.21
CA ALA A 479 14.51 -24.06 -1.25
C ALA A 479 15.53 -25.09 -1.80
N ASP A 480 15.05 -26.10 -2.52
CA ASP A 480 15.92 -26.97 -3.33
C ASP A 480 16.44 -26.18 -4.54
N ARG A 481 17.61 -25.55 -4.39
CA ARG A 481 18.20 -24.68 -5.42
C ARG A 481 18.59 -25.38 -6.73
N GLN A 482 18.52 -26.72 -6.82
CA GLN A 482 18.63 -27.41 -8.12
C GLN A 482 17.34 -27.31 -8.91
N LYS A 483 16.19 -27.37 -8.22
CA LYS A 483 14.84 -27.26 -8.79
C LYS A 483 14.37 -25.80 -8.88
N GLN A 484 14.62 -25.04 -7.82
CA GLN A 484 14.18 -23.66 -7.67
C GLN A 484 15.40 -22.74 -7.56
N PRO A 485 16.11 -22.49 -8.68
CA PRO A 485 17.34 -21.71 -8.69
C PRO A 485 17.13 -20.25 -8.32
N TRP A 486 15.91 -19.70 -8.46
CA TRP A 486 15.58 -18.29 -8.25
C TRP A 486 14.99 -18.08 -6.84
N LEU A 487 15.85 -17.70 -5.90
CA LEU A 487 15.49 -17.48 -4.50
C LEU A 487 15.28 -15.99 -4.24
N ILE A 488 14.04 -15.59 -3.97
CA ILE A 488 13.61 -14.20 -3.89
C ILE A 488 13.17 -13.86 -2.47
N PHE A 489 13.70 -12.76 -1.93
CA PHE A 489 13.23 -12.18 -0.67
C PHE A 489 12.35 -10.96 -0.95
N VAL A 490 11.29 -10.80 -0.17
CA VAL A 490 10.33 -9.70 -0.30
C VAL A 490 10.01 -9.13 1.08
N ALA A 491 10.05 -7.81 1.22
CA ALA A 491 9.49 -7.08 2.36
C ALA A 491 8.85 -5.78 1.86
N HIS A 492 8.06 -5.09 2.70
CA HIS A 492 7.54 -3.78 2.35
C HIS A 492 8.59 -2.68 2.57
N ARG A 493 8.89 -2.32 3.83
CA ARG A 493 9.91 -1.31 4.14
C ARG A 493 11.29 -1.73 3.66
N VAL A 494 12.15 -0.75 3.34
CA VAL A 494 13.48 -1.00 2.77
C VAL A 494 14.48 -1.52 3.81
N LEU A 495 14.43 -2.82 4.07
CA LEU A 495 15.39 -3.51 4.94
C LEU A 495 16.78 -3.67 4.29
N GLY A 496 16.89 -3.47 2.98
CA GLY A 496 18.14 -3.55 2.22
C GLY A 496 18.84 -2.20 2.05
N TYR A 497 18.71 -1.63 0.85
CA TYR A 497 19.42 -0.42 0.43
C TYR A 497 18.48 0.51 -0.35
N THR A 498 18.46 1.79 0.02
CA THR A 498 17.90 2.90 -0.77
C THR A 498 18.73 4.16 -0.55
N SER A 499 18.79 5.05 -1.53
CA SER A 499 19.40 6.37 -1.46
C SER A 499 18.38 7.50 -1.39
N SER A 500 17.10 7.18 -1.17
CA SER A 500 16.04 8.17 -0.95
C SER A 500 16.26 9.02 0.29
N SER A 501 15.73 10.24 0.30
CA SER A 501 15.97 11.18 1.40
C SER A 501 15.27 10.73 2.68
N TRP A 502 16.01 10.21 3.66
CA TRP A 502 15.49 9.76 4.96
C TRP A 502 15.79 10.72 6.11
N ARG A 503 15.00 10.63 7.19
CA ARG A 503 15.03 11.59 8.32
C ARG A 503 16.31 11.54 9.18
N ASP A 504 17.09 10.46 9.06
CA ASP A 504 18.29 10.17 9.87
C ASP A 504 19.60 10.08 9.06
N GLY A 505 19.52 10.20 7.73
CA GLY A 505 20.66 9.99 6.82
C GLY A 505 21.05 8.51 6.60
N SER A 506 20.21 7.56 7.00
CA SER A 506 20.36 6.13 6.69
C SER A 506 19.99 5.84 5.22
N PHE A 507 20.50 4.71 4.73
CA PHE A 507 20.29 4.20 3.37
C PHE A 507 19.31 3.01 3.37
N GLY A 508 18.22 3.13 4.12
CA GLY A 508 17.24 2.07 4.43
C GLY A 508 16.90 2.04 5.92
N GLU A 509 15.97 1.18 6.32
CA GLU A 509 15.46 1.13 7.70
C GLU A 509 16.57 0.89 8.75
N PRO A 510 16.54 1.57 9.90
CA PRO A 510 17.44 1.28 11.02
C PRO A 510 17.36 -0.18 11.46
N MET A 511 18.51 -0.85 11.56
CA MET A 511 18.62 -2.30 11.86
C MET A 511 18.06 -3.23 10.75
N GLY A 512 17.71 -2.71 9.57
CA GLY A 512 17.12 -3.47 8.46
C GLY A 512 18.01 -4.62 7.99
N ARG A 513 19.23 -4.30 7.52
CA ARG A 513 20.11 -5.26 6.83
C ARG A 513 21.02 -6.04 7.78
N GLU A 514 21.35 -5.49 8.94
CA GLU A 514 22.48 -5.94 9.75
C GLU A 514 22.32 -7.39 10.25
N SER A 515 21.08 -7.79 10.56
CA SER A 515 20.75 -9.20 10.88
C SER A 515 20.49 -10.03 9.62
N LEU A 516 19.67 -9.52 8.70
CA LEU A 516 19.14 -10.31 7.58
C LEU A 516 20.18 -10.60 6.49
N GLN A 517 21.17 -9.73 6.28
CA GLN A 517 22.22 -9.96 5.28
C GLN A 517 23.02 -11.24 5.56
N LYS A 518 23.11 -11.68 6.82
CA LYS A 518 23.71 -12.97 7.18
C LYS A 518 22.95 -14.13 6.53
N LEU A 519 21.61 -14.09 6.56
CA LEU A 519 20.75 -15.10 5.94
C LEU A 519 20.77 -14.98 4.41
N TRP A 520 20.65 -13.76 3.88
CA TRP A 520 20.69 -13.51 2.44
C TRP A 520 21.99 -14.01 1.80
N GLN A 521 23.13 -13.79 2.45
CA GLN A 521 24.45 -14.25 2.00
C GLN A 521 24.63 -15.77 2.18
N LYS A 522 24.27 -16.32 3.35
CA LYS A 522 24.36 -17.76 3.66
C LYS A 522 23.55 -18.61 2.68
N TYR A 523 22.30 -18.25 2.44
CA TYR A 523 21.37 -18.98 1.56
C TYR A 523 21.39 -18.50 0.11
N LYS A 524 22.20 -17.48 -0.20
CA LYS A 524 22.43 -16.93 -1.54
C LYS A 524 21.12 -16.48 -2.21
N VAL A 525 20.42 -15.58 -1.52
CA VAL A 525 19.23 -14.89 -2.05
C VAL A 525 19.64 -14.05 -3.24
N ASP A 526 18.96 -14.23 -4.36
CA ASP A 526 19.36 -13.64 -5.62
C ASP A 526 18.97 -12.16 -5.70
N ILE A 527 17.71 -11.90 -5.37
CA ILE A 527 17.12 -10.56 -5.41
C ILE A 527 16.28 -10.36 -4.16
N ALA A 528 16.45 -9.21 -3.52
CA ALA A 528 15.62 -8.74 -2.41
C ALA A 528 14.83 -7.50 -2.85
N PHE A 529 13.50 -7.60 -2.83
CA PHE A 529 12.57 -6.53 -3.24
C PHE A 529 11.96 -5.79 -2.04
N PHE A 530 11.80 -4.48 -2.21
CA PHE A 530 11.22 -3.57 -1.22
C PHE A 530 10.26 -2.58 -1.89
N GLY A 531 9.16 -2.25 -1.21
CA GLY A 531 8.28 -1.11 -1.52
C GLY A 531 8.65 0.11 -0.67
N HIS A 532 7.64 0.78 -0.13
CA HIS A 532 7.66 1.87 0.88
C HIS A 532 8.26 3.20 0.41
N VAL A 533 9.30 3.12 -0.40
CA VAL A 533 9.98 4.27 -1.00
C VAL A 533 9.45 4.39 -2.43
N HIS A 534 8.70 5.47 -2.68
CA HIS A 534 7.93 5.63 -3.92
C HIS A 534 8.79 6.07 -5.11
N ASN A 535 9.72 5.21 -5.52
CA ASN A 535 10.52 5.33 -6.73
C ASN A 535 11.07 3.94 -7.12
N TYR A 536 11.95 3.87 -8.11
CA TYR A 536 12.72 2.67 -8.44
C TYR A 536 14.20 2.89 -8.21
N GLU A 537 14.86 1.93 -7.54
CA GLU A 537 16.32 1.91 -7.39
C GLU A 537 16.85 0.48 -7.40
N ARG A 538 17.99 0.28 -8.09
CA ARG A 538 18.68 -1.02 -8.14
C ARG A 538 20.13 -0.91 -7.71
N THR A 539 20.58 -1.86 -6.89
CA THR A 539 21.98 -1.98 -6.47
C THR A 539 22.82 -2.87 -7.39
N CYS A 540 24.15 -2.78 -7.24
CA CYS A 540 25.06 -3.87 -7.59
C CYS A 540 24.78 -5.11 -6.70
N PRO A 541 25.24 -6.32 -7.07
CA PRO A 541 25.38 -7.41 -6.13
C PRO A 541 26.27 -6.97 -4.95
N ILE A 542 25.72 -7.00 -3.75
CA ILE A 542 26.27 -6.30 -2.58
C ILE A 542 26.24 -7.17 -1.32
N TYR A 543 27.25 -6.98 -0.48
CA TYR A 543 27.30 -7.52 0.88
C TYR A 543 28.10 -6.55 1.76
N GLN A 544 27.67 -6.32 3.02
CA GLN A 544 28.34 -5.40 3.97
C GLN A 544 28.69 -4.02 3.36
N ASN A 545 27.74 -3.45 2.61
CA ASN A 545 27.82 -2.15 1.93
C ASN A 545 28.89 -2.05 0.81
N GLN A 546 29.45 -3.17 0.35
CA GLN A 546 30.45 -3.23 -0.73
C GLN A 546 29.89 -3.98 -1.94
N CYS A 547 30.08 -3.43 -3.15
CA CYS A 547 29.81 -4.19 -4.38
C CYS A 547 30.78 -5.37 -4.48
N VAL A 548 30.23 -6.58 -4.52
CA VAL A 548 30.98 -7.84 -4.64
C VAL A 548 30.99 -8.38 -6.07
N ASN A 549 30.41 -7.63 -7.01
CA ASN A 549 30.51 -7.84 -8.45
C ASN A 549 30.51 -6.47 -9.16
N THR A 550 31.32 -6.32 -10.20
CA THR A 550 31.47 -5.08 -10.98
C THR A 550 30.52 -4.98 -12.18
N GLU A 551 29.86 -6.07 -12.56
CA GLU A 551 28.90 -6.11 -13.66
C GLU A 551 27.65 -5.27 -13.36
N LYS A 552 27.03 -4.73 -14.42
CA LYS A 552 25.88 -3.82 -14.32
C LYS A 552 24.57 -4.36 -14.88
N SER A 553 24.64 -5.26 -15.85
CA SER A 553 23.47 -5.79 -16.57
C SER A 553 23.57 -7.28 -16.94
N HIS A 554 24.75 -7.89 -16.91
CA HIS A 554 24.94 -9.29 -17.30
C HIS A 554 25.74 -10.06 -16.24
N TYR A 555 25.04 -10.54 -15.23
CA TYR A 555 25.63 -11.34 -14.16
C TYR A 555 25.78 -12.79 -14.61
N SER A 556 26.95 -13.39 -14.38
CA SER A 556 27.18 -14.79 -14.72
C SER A 556 28.13 -15.49 -13.75
N GLY A 557 28.01 -16.83 -13.68
CA GLY A 557 28.79 -17.67 -12.78
C GLY A 557 28.39 -17.53 -11.31
N THR A 558 29.37 -17.72 -10.43
CA THR A 558 29.20 -17.78 -8.97
C THR A 558 28.44 -16.58 -8.42
N PHE A 559 27.43 -16.86 -7.59
CA PHE A 559 26.80 -15.83 -6.74
C PHE A 559 27.86 -15.17 -5.87
N ASN A 560 27.87 -13.84 -5.73
CA ASN A 560 28.79 -13.15 -4.81
C ASN A 560 28.07 -12.41 -3.66
N GLY A 561 26.86 -11.91 -3.93
CA GLY A 561 26.01 -11.18 -3.00
C GLY A 561 24.66 -10.85 -3.64
N THR A 562 23.68 -10.51 -2.81
CA THR A 562 22.29 -10.24 -3.22
C THR A 562 22.18 -8.93 -4.01
N ILE A 563 21.30 -8.88 -5.01
CA ILE A 563 20.88 -7.63 -5.66
C ILE A 563 19.68 -7.09 -4.88
N HIS A 564 19.71 -5.83 -4.49
CA HIS A 564 18.58 -5.17 -3.83
C HIS A 564 17.86 -4.25 -4.81
N VAL A 565 16.53 -4.28 -4.78
CA VAL A 565 15.66 -3.51 -5.66
C VAL A 565 14.55 -2.84 -4.85
N VAL A 566 14.51 -1.51 -4.88
CA VAL A 566 13.34 -0.72 -4.47
C VAL A 566 12.41 -0.63 -5.69
N VAL A 567 11.14 -0.97 -5.49
CA VAL A 567 10.08 -0.98 -6.51
C VAL A 567 8.75 -0.48 -5.91
N GLY A 568 8.83 0.54 -5.05
CA GLY A 568 7.67 1.23 -4.48
C GLY A 568 7.06 2.29 -5.41
N GLY A 569 7.53 2.39 -6.66
CA GLY A 569 6.94 3.25 -7.69
C GLY A 569 5.54 2.83 -8.18
N GLY A 570 4.79 1.97 -7.47
CA GLY A 570 3.55 1.39 -7.99
C GLY A 570 2.42 2.41 -8.21
N GLY A 571 2.39 3.53 -7.49
CA GLY A 571 1.37 4.57 -7.75
C GLY A 571 1.32 5.73 -6.77
N SER A 572 1.70 5.52 -5.50
CA SER A 572 1.80 6.55 -4.46
C SER A 572 2.77 7.67 -4.84
N HIS A 573 2.45 8.90 -4.40
CA HIS A 573 3.26 10.11 -4.60
C HIS A 573 4.79 9.88 -4.52
N LEU A 574 5.53 10.33 -5.53
CA LEU A 574 6.94 10.00 -5.67
C LEU A 574 7.81 10.51 -4.52
N THR A 575 8.84 9.72 -4.16
CA THR A 575 9.83 10.04 -3.13
C THR A 575 11.13 10.50 -3.76
N ASP A 576 11.65 11.66 -3.33
CA ASP A 576 12.91 12.21 -3.84
C ASP A 576 14.15 11.45 -3.38
N PHE A 577 15.12 11.31 -4.30
CA PHE A 577 16.44 10.81 -3.97
C PHE A 577 17.23 11.81 -3.12
N GLY A 578 17.96 11.29 -2.12
CA GLY A 578 18.91 12.07 -1.35
C GLY A 578 20.08 12.57 -2.22
N PRO A 579 20.80 13.62 -1.77
CA PRO A 579 21.86 14.27 -2.56
C PRO A 579 23.12 13.40 -2.74
N VAL A 580 23.17 12.21 -2.13
CA VAL A 580 24.34 11.32 -2.16
C VAL A 580 24.16 10.26 -3.25
N GLN A 581 25.07 10.27 -4.23
CA GLN A 581 25.26 9.15 -5.13
C GLN A 581 26.19 8.12 -4.46
N THR A 582 25.63 6.97 -4.09
CA THR A 582 26.35 5.88 -3.44
C THR A 582 27.07 5.01 -4.48
N THR A 583 28.18 4.38 -4.09
CA THR A 583 28.97 3.51 -4.97
C THR A 583 28.22 2.28 -5.47
N TRP A 584 27.19 1.86 -4.73
CA TRP A 584 26.41 0.66 -5.00
C TRP A 584 25.12 0.88 -5.78
N SER A 585 24.66 2.13 -5.92
CA SER A 585 23.43 2.45 -6.64
C SER A 585 23.71 2.51 -8.14
N LEU A 586 23.19 1.53 -8.90
CA LEU A 586 23.45 1.38 -10.32
C LEU A 586 22.44 2.13 -11.20
N PHE A 587 21.18 2.12 -10.79
CA PHE A 587 20.08 2.77 -11.51
C PHE A 587 19.08 3.35 -10.51
N ARG A 588 18.51 4.52 -10.84
CA ARG A 588 17.52 5.26 -10.08
C ARG A 588 16.52 5.88 -11.05
N ASP A 589 15.23 5.83 -10.73
CA ASP A 589 14.19 6.51 -11.49
C ASP A 589 13.08 7.00 -10.56
N SER A 590 12.81 8.30 -10.58
CA SER A 590 11.71 8.92 -9.81
C SER A 590 10.51 9.06 -10.74
N ASP A 591 9.83 7.94 -10.95
CA ASP A 591 8.63 7.80 -11.78
C ASP A 591 7.86 6.54 -11.35
N PHE A 592 6.65 6.37 -11.87
CA PHE A 592 5.83 5.21 -11.59
C PHE A 592 6.23 4.01 -12.46
N GLY A 593 6.33 2.84 -11.85
CA GLY A 593 6.70 1.60 -12.54
C GLY A 593 6.65 0.36 -11.66
N PHE A 594 6.93 -0.77 -12.29
CA PHE A 594 6.91 -2.10 -11.69
C PHE A 594 8.01 -2.98 -12.28
N VAL A 595 8.36 -4.06 -11.59
CA VAL A 595 9.30 -5.06 -12.10
C VAL A 595 8.56 -6.24 -12.71
N LYS A 596 9.09 -6.74 -13.82
CA LYS A 596 8.76 -8.05 -14.41
C LYS A 596 10.02 -8.93 -14.39
N LEU A 597 9.89 -10.12 -13.80
CA LEU A 597 10.89 -11.19 -13.87
C LEU A 597 10.45 -12.21 -14.93
N THR A 598 11.40 -12.63 -15.76
CA THR A 598 11.20 -13.70 -16.75
C THR A 598 12.27 -14.77 -16.54
N ALA A 599 11.88 -15.92 -15.99
CA ALA A 599 12.74 -17.10 -15.95
C ALA A 599 12.54 -17.91 -17.25
N PHE A 600 13.58 -17.97 -18.07
CA PHE A 600 13.54 -18.70 -19.35
C PHE A 600 13.75 -20.20 -19.15
N ASN A 601 14.58 -20.56 -18.17
CA ASN A 601 14.94 -21.91 -17.75
C ASN A 601 15.70 -21.83 -16.41
N HIS A 602 16.19 -22.97 -15.93
CA HIS A 602 16.90 -23.08 -14.65
C HIS A 602 18.22 -22.30 -14.56
N SER A 603 18.85 -21.95 -15.68
CA SER A 603 20.13 -21.22 -15.71
C SER A 603 20.01 -19.76 -16.14
N SER A 604 18.84 -19.28 -16.61
CA SER A 604 18.67 -17.92 -17.14
C SER A 604 17.41 -17.19 -16.61
N LEU A 605 17.66 -16.07 -15.91
CA LEU A 605 16.67 -15.11 -15.42
C LEU A 605 16.92 -13.74 -16.04
N LEU A 606 15.85 -13.03 -16.38
CA LEU A 606 15.83 -11.61 -16.75
C LEU A 606 14.96 -10.83 -15.75
N LEU A 607 15.46 -9.69 -15.29
CA LEU A 607 14.68 -8.64 -14.63
C LEU A 607 14.51 -7.45 -15.58
N GLU A 608 13.28 -6.95 -15.69
CA GLU A 608 12.92 -5.74 -16.41
C GLU A 608 12.17 -4.79 -15.47
N TYR A 609 12.65 -3.55 -15.32
CA TYR A 609 11.89 -2.46 -14.74
C TYR A 609 11.12 -1.73 -15.86
N LYS A 610 9.80 -1.65 -15.69
CA LYS A 610 8.87 -1.10 -16.68
C LYS A 610 8.16 0.12 -16.09
N LYS A 611 8.14 1.25 -16.80
CA LYS A 611 7.36 2.43 -16.37
C LYS A 611 5.87 2.18 -16.60
N SER A 612 5.03 2.64 -15.67
CA SER A 612 3.58 2.52 -15.74
C SER A 612 2.95 3.44 -16.79
N SER A 613 3.64 4.51 -17.18
CA SER A 613 3.16 5.48 -18.18
C SER A 613 3.02 4.89 -19.59
N ASP A 614 3.89 3.97 -20.00
CA ASP A 614 3.90 3.39 -21.35
C ASP A 614 4.04 1.86 -21.42
N GLY A 615 4.54 1.22 -20.35
CA GLY A 615 4.83 -0.20 -20.28
C GLY A 615 6.15 -0.61 -20.95
N ASN A 616 7.03 0.35 -21.29
CA ASN A 616 8.36 0.08 -21.86
C ASN A 616 9.39 -0.23 -20.75
N VAL A 617 10.48 -0.91 -21.13
CA VAL A 617 11.59 -1.26 -20.23
C VAL A 617 12.60 -0.12 -20.14
N TYR A 618 12.95 0.31 -18.93
CA TYR A 618 13.88 1.42 -18.67
C TYR A 618 15.17 1.00 -17.96
N ASP A 619 15.14 -0.10 -17.22
CA ASP A 619 16.31 -0.76 -16.65
C ASP A 619 16.12 -2.27 -16.73
N SER A 620 17.21 -3.03 -16.88
CA SER A 620 17.17 -4.48 -16.93
C SER A 620 18.52 -5.12 -16.60
N PHE A 621 18.47 -6.38 -16.18
CA PHE A 621 19.65 -7.23 -16.10
C PHE A 621 19.31 -8.71 -16.25
N THR A 622 20.30 -9.50 -16.65
CA THR A 622 20.21 -10.96 -16.72
C THR A 622 21.11 -11.62 -15.68
N ILE A 623 20.68 -12.75 -15.13
CA ILE A 623 21.52 -13.70 -14.38
C ILE A 623 21.64 -14.99 -15.21
N SER A 624 22.87 -15.40 -15.52
CA SER A 624 23.18 -16.61 -16.30
C SER A 624 24.19 -17.49 -15.57
N ARG A 625 23.73 -18.56 -14.90
CA ARG A 625 24.57 -19.41 -14.04
C ARG A 625 24.00 -20.82 -13.91
N ASP A 626 24.81 -21.79 -13.55
CA ASP A 626 24.39 -23.17 -13.31
C ASP A 626 24.25 -23.49 -11.81
N TYR A 627 23.63 -24.62 -11.47
CA TYR A 627 23.48 -25.06 -10.07
C TYR A 627 24.82 -25.14 -9.29
N ARG A 628 25.93 -25.51 -9.96
CA ARG A 628 27.27 -25.51 -9.35
C ARG A 628 27.70 -24.14 -8.84
N ASP A 629 27.24 -23.07 -9.50
CA ASP A 629 27.60 -21.68 -9.22
C ASP A 629 26.80 -21.16 -8.01
N VAL A 630 25.63 -21.75 -7.75
CA VAL A 630 24.87 -21.59 -6.50
C VAL A 630 25.48 -22.40 -5.36
N LEU A 631 26.08 -23.57 -5.63
CA LEU A 631 26.78 -24.36 -4.61
C LEU A 631 28.15 -23.77 -4.21
N ALA A 632 28.87 -23.13 -5.13
CA ALA A 632 30.22 -22.60 -4.90
C ALA A 632 30.31 -21.70 -3.66
N CYS A 633 31.36 -21.88 -2.85
CA CYS A 633 31.54 -21.13 -1.60
C CYS A 633 31.78 -19.63 -1.85
N VAL A 634 31.18 -18.81 -0.99
CA VAL A 634 31.30 -17.35 -1.01
C VAL A 634 31.69 -16.82 0.38
N HIS A 635 32.11 -15.56 0.47
CA HIS A 635 32.34 -14.89 1.75
C HIS A 635 31.06 -14.96 2.61
N ASP A 636 31.18 -15.44 3.85
CA ASP A 636 30.07 -15.75 4.79
C ASP A 636 28.96 -16.69 4.26
N GLY A 637 29.22 -17.44 3.17
CA GLY A 637 28.29 -18.38 2.55
C GLY A 637 29.00 -19.64 2.02
N CYS A 638 29.69 -20.33 2.92
CA CYS A 638 30.40 -21.59 2.65
C CYS A 638 30.05 -22.63 3.71
N GLU A 639 29.65 -23.82 3.28
CA GLU A 639 29.25 -24.90 4.19
C GLU A 639 30.46 -25.54 4.91
N PRO A 640 30.28 -26.06 6.14
CA PRO A 640 31.34 -26.77 6.85
C PRO A 640 31.83 -28.00 6.06
N THR A 641 33.16 -28.16 5.98
CA THR A 641 33.80 -29.32 5.34
C THR A 641 34.51 -30.20 6.37
N THR A 642 34.70 -31.48 6.03
CA THR A 642 35.50 -32.43 6.81
C THR A 642 36.78 -32.79 6.07
N LEU A 643 37.85 -33.05 6.81
CA LEU A 643 39.13 -33.54 6.27
C LEU A 643 39.16 -35.06 6.10
N ALA A 644 38.07 -35.76 6.42
CA ALA A 644 37.95 -37.20 6.18
C ALA A 644 37.81 -37.49 4.66
N THR A 645 38.52 -38.51 4.18
CA THR A 645 38.62 -38.92 2.77
C THR A 645 38.35 -40.41 2.61
#